data_AF-A0A1J5N0C4-F1
#
_entry.id   AF-A0A1J5N0C4-F1
#
_cell.length_a   1.000
_cell.length_b   1.000
_cell.length_c   1.000
_cell.angle_alpha   90.00
_cell.angle_beta   90.00
_cell.angle_gamma   90.00
#
_symmetry.space_group_name_H-M   'P 1'
#
loop_
_entity.id
_entity.type
_entity.pdbx_description
1 polymer ?
#
loop_
_entity_poly.entity_id
_entity_poly.type
_entity_poly.pdbx_seq_one_letter_code
_entity_poly.pdbx_strand_id
1 'polypeptide(L)'
;MQIKTVQIKRMFKLGALATALALAGCGGDINIDTKGETTTTPTPTPGPNPTPTQTAQQQAYSGFATRNTSLSIDGKEVWTLKGALAPATGDSTVGTGNTGGQNGATIVLGNDVVWELDGAVVAGGDKADSVVLEVRAGTKIVGGGDAYLVISRGSQINAQGTSANPIVFTSQESALGQEGKAGQWGGLVLLGNAPVNSCPDLTACDAAFEVGSHNYGGNDTEDSSGTLKYVRVEFGGFKINDTQEMNGISFGGVGSGTTVDHVQVHLNNDDGLEFWGGNVSVSNVVLTENFDDSLDWTNGWQGSAQHVYIRQADNGSNRGIEADSNSDAQATPQSMPAIANVTIEVADGENSGGDDAEGILLRKGTGAHIFNTLVKGGVDSGECLEVNDDNTVNSANDGNLTITNSLIDCVEPFKDAKVDAEEGRTLSLDVSEWYMNQDGNLVGASDLNGYMPNSSSVALTGGNDDLATADARLKDADYIGAFDGTNDWTTGWTTTVSTTPAPSELPTLTSCPVGTTSETVTAGLYKDSNVNLVCSISGNITSNTTLLAGKNVMYKIDGGAVIVGGDKINSATLSIQAGTQLFATDESYIAVSRGSKIMAQGTAANPITMTSQQDVINGATGSRGQWGGLVLLGNGLTNKCDDHTACDVSFEVGDHQYGGNDNTDNSGQLSYVVVKYAGFKVNDTQEMNGISFAAVGSGTQVDHIQVHANGDDGVEFWGGAVNLKYVYLTDNFDDSLDWTNGWQGKAQFVYITHEDGSANRGFEGDSHKGDGDTPVSKPVISNVTILPGVDVENASGDKGEGILLRVATAASLNNILVQGRKGDTSATESGECLELDGTYADLVTNVTGGELTIENSVIDCNEPFKYSSENTDTADAVNVETWFTGQTGNSAQAVSLTNGMPATTDTILLGTGKNMSTVDSFFTTTNFIGAFDGTNDWTNGWVFIPQ
;
A
#
# COMPACT_ATOMS: atom_id res chain seq x y z
N MET A 1 -13.59 -22.28 53.46
CA MET A 1 -13.34 -22.30 54.91
C MET A 1 -12.76 -20.93 55.31
N GLN A 2 -13.53 -20.16 56.11
CA GLN A 2 -13.22 -18.94 56.88
C GLN A 2 -12.37 -17.76 56.31
N ILE A 3 -13.10 -16.73 55.84
CA ILE A 3 -13.19 -15.32 56.32
C ILE A 3 -11.90 -14.60 56.79
N LYS A 4 -11.53 -13.50 56.09
CA LYS A 4 -11.51 -12.13 56.67
C LYS A 4 -11.47 -11.01 55.61
N THR A 5 -12.35 -10.04 55.84
CA THR A 5 -12.69 -8.83 55.08
C THR A 5 -11.87 -7.62 55.56
N VAL A 6 -11.74 -6.59 54.70
CA VAL A 6 -11.79 -5.11 54.95
C VAL A 6 -10.62 -4.26 54.36
N GLN A 7 -10.98 -3.54 53.29
CA GLN A 7 -10.72 -2.13 52.90
C GLN A 7 -9.32 -1.50 52.78
N ILE A 8 -8.96 -1.21 51.53
CA ILE A 8 -8.80 0.13 50.91
C ILE A 8 -8.80 1.35 51.86
N LYS A 9 -7.65 2.03 51.95
CA LYS A 9 -7.42 3.50 51.93
C LYS A 9 -6.13 3.83 52.71
N ARG A 10 -5.09 4.29 52.00
CA ARG A 10 -4.10 5.34 52.38
C ARG A 10 -2.73 5.09 51.73
N MET A 11 -2.56 5.53 50.49
CA MET A 11 -1.26 5.98 49.97
C MET A 11 -1.44 7.36 49.33
N PHE A 12 -1.54 8.36 50.18
CA PHE A 12 -1.33 9.76 49.81
C PHE A 12 -0.73 10.45 51.04
N LYS A 13 0.58 10.66 51.02
CA LYS A 13 1.32 11.61 51.88
C LYS A 13 2.81 11.63 51.53
N LEU A 14 3.20 12.64 50.75
CA LEU A 14 4.52 13.30 50.72
C LEU A 14 4.30 14.58 49.90
N GLY A 15 4.35 15.80 50.41
CA GLY A 15 4.53 16.29 51.77
C GLY A 15 4.23 17.80 51.77
N ALA A 16 3.39 18.25 52.69
CA ALA A 16 3.16 19.66 52.97
C ALA A 16 3.04 19.89 54.49
N LEU A 17 3.78 20.91 54.94
CA LEU A 17 3.75 21.64 56.22
C LEU A 17 4.26 21.01 57.53
N ALA A 18 5.30 21.65 58.08
CA ALA A 18 5.45 22.03 59.49
C ALA A 18 6.41 23.24 59.62
N THR A 19 5.90 24.48 59.70
CA THR A 19 5.86 25.41 60.86
C THR A 19 7.16 25.97 61.47
N ALA A 20 7.35 27.28 61.26
CA ALA A 20 7.68 28.38 62.18
C ALA A 20 8.69 28.21 63.34
N LEU A 21 9.77 29.02 63.33
CA LEU A 21 10.22 29.91 64.44
C LEU A 21 11.53 30.64 64.01
N ALA A 22 11.50 31.98 63.86
CA ALA A 22 12.63 32.88 64.15
C ALA A 22 12.25 34.35 63.87
N LEU A 23 11.80 35.06 64.90
CA LEU A 23 11.78 36.52 64.96
C LEU A 23 12.43 36.94 66.28
N ALA A 24 13.62 37.54 66.24
CA ALA A 24 14.18 38.37 67.32
C ALA A 24 15.44 39.15 66.86
N GLY A 25 15.32 40.49 66.88
CA GLY A 25 16.39 41.49 67.12
C GLY A 25 17.32 41.83 65.94
N CYS A 26 17.74 43.08 65.71
CA CYS A 26 17.50 44.37 66.35
C CYS A 26 18.17 45.49 65.51
N GLY A 27 17.68 46.72 65.63
CA GLY A 27 18.33 47.98 65.23
C GLY A 27 17.45 48.82 64.31
N GLY A 28 16.77 49.89 64.71
CA GLY A 28 16.94 50.79 65.85
C GLY A 28 17.41 52.15 65.35
N ASP A 29 16.49 53.09 65.12
CA ASP A 29 16.64 54.47 65.59
C ASP A 29 15.28 55.19 65.66
N ILE A 30 14.95 55.67 66.85
CA ILE A 30 13.84 56.58 67.16
C ILE A 30 14.49 57.86 67.66
N ASN A 31 14.14 58.98 67.05
CA ASN A 31 14.41 60.30 67.62
C ASN A 31 13.07 60.99 67.92
N ILE A 32 12.88 61.36 69.18
CA ILE A 32 11.74 62.12 69.66
C ILE A 32 12.15 63.59 69.72
N ASP A 33 11.38 64.47 69.09
CA ASP A 33 11.25 65.84 69.58
C ASP A 33 9.77 66.27 69.64
N THR A 34 9.52 67.22 70.50
CA THR A 34 8.29 67.49 71.23
C THR A 34 7.69 68.84 70.84
N LYS A 35 6.35 68.90 70.93
CA LYS A 35 5.49 70.10 71.11
C LYS A 35 5.28 71.06 69.93
N GLY A 36 4.00 71.41 69.76
CA GLY A 36 3.56 72.76 69.38
C GLY A 36 2.56 72.81 68.24
N GLU A 37 1.28 73.06 68.57
CA GLU A 37 0.27 73.49 67.60
C GLU A 37 0.72 74.73 66.82
N THR A 38 0.49 74.77 65.51
CA THR A 38 -0.16 75.89 64.78
C THR A 38 -0.29 75.59 63.28
N THR A 39 -1.31 76.22 62.69
CA THR A 39 -1.95 76.04 61.38
C THR A 39 -1.16 76.47 60.12
N THR A 40 -1.65 75.99 58.95
CA THR A 40 -1.42 76.40 57.52
C THR A 40 -0.25 75.70 56.79
N THR A 41 -0.38 75.02 55.65
CA THR A 41 -0.95 75.34 54.31
C THR A 41 -1.04 74.03 53.47
N PRO A 42 -1.92 73.85 52.44
CA PRO A 42 -2.00 72.59 51.69
C PRO A 42 -0.87 72.42 50.67
N THR A 43 -0.22 71.26 50.68
CA THR A 43 0.70 70.74 49.65
C THR A 43 -0.10 70.09 48.51
N PRO A 44 0.34 70.13 47.23
CA PRO A 44 -0.46 69.66 46.09
C PRO A 44 -0.73 68.15 46.13
N THR A 45 -1.93 67.78 45.71
CA THR A 45 -2.38 66.40 45.49
C THR A 45 -1.52 65.70 44.41
N PRO A 46 -1.11 64.43 44.58
CA PRO A 46 -0.56 63.63 43.49
C PRO A 46 -1.59 63.51 42.36
N GLY A 47 -1.17 63.78 41.11
CA GLY A 47 -2.01 63.58 39.94
C GLY A 47 -2.37 62.09 39.72
N PRO A 48 -3.41 61.80 38.92
CA PRO A 48 -3.80 60.43 38.62
C PRO A 48 -2.63 59.70 37.94
N ASN A 49 -2.35 58.49 38.42
CA ASN A 49 -1.41 57.55 37.81
C ASN A 49 -1.84 57.33 36.33
N PRO A 50 -0.97 57.44 35.33
CA PRO A 50 -1.37 57.18 33.95
C PRO A 50 -1.84 55.72 33.84
N THR A 51 -3.06 55.52 33.36
CA THR A 51 -3.56 54.20 32.96
C THR A 51 -2.54 53.59 31.98
N PRO A 52 -2.07 52.34 32.18
CA PRO A 52 -1.17 51.69 31.23
C PRO A 52 -1.79 51.73 29.83
N THR A 53 -1.08 52.32 28.86
CA THR A 53 -1.52 52.34 27.47
C THR A 53 -1.42 50.91 26.93
N GLN A 54 -2.57 50.28 26.65
CA GLN A 54 -2.61 48.95 26.03
C GLN A 54 -1.89 48.98 24.67
N THR A 55 -1.16 47.92 24.33
CA THR A 55 -0.55 47.78 23.00
C THR A 55 -1.64 47.65 21.92
N ALA A 56 -1.31 47.94 20.66
CA ALA A 56 -2.26 47.79 19.55
C ALA A 56 -2.79 46.35 19.42
N GLN A 57 -1.94 45.35 19.69
CA GLN A 57 -2.33 43.94 19.74
C GLN A 57 -3.32 43.65 20.89
N GLN A 58 -3.06 44.19 22.09
CA GLN A 58 -3.98 44.03 23.22
C GLN A 58 -5.34 44.66 22.95
N GLN A 59 -5.36 45.83 22.31
CA GLN A 59 -6.60 46.48 21.89
C GLN A 59 -7.37 45.65 20.85
N ALA A 60 -6.65 44.99 19.92
CA ALA A 60 -7.27 44.17 18.89
C ALA A 60 -7.92 42.89 19.44
N TYR A 61 -7.33 42.24 20.46
CA TYR A 61 -7.75 40.91 20.92
C TYR A 61 -8.61 40.90 22.18
N SER A 62 -8.50 41.91 23.05
CA SER A 62 -9.18 41.93 24.36
C SER A 62 -10.72 41.95 24.28
N GLY A 63 -11.30 42.18 23.10
CA GLY A 63 -12.75 42.11 22.88
C GLY A 63 -13.34 40.70 22.85
N PHE A 64 -12.53 39.68 22.53
CA PHE A 64 -13.00 38.29 22.36
C PHE A 64 -12.05 37.23 22.92
N ALA A 65 -10.84 37.61 23.34
CA ALA A 65 -9.83 36.70 23.88
C ALA A 65 -9.13 37.30 25.11
N THR A 66 -8.58 36.43 25.95
CA THR A 66 -7.79 36.84 27.14
C THR A 66 -6.33 36.43 26.97
N ARG A 67 -5.39 37.34 27.23
CA ARG A 67 -3.97 37.01 27.17
C ARG A 67 -3.59 36.00 28.27
N ASN A 68 -2.97 34.89 27.88
CA ASN A 68 -2.34 33.95 28.81
C ASN A 68 -0.91 34.43 29.12
N THR A 69 -0.67 34.84 30.38
CA THR A 69 0.64 35.35 30.81
C THR A 69 1.59 34.26 31.32
N SER A 70 1.12 33.02 31.39
CA SER A 70 1.86 31.88 31.94
C SER A 70 2.43 30.97 30.85
N LEU A 71 2.04 31.18 29.60
CA LEU A 71 2.38 30.33 28.47
C LEU A 71 3.02 31.13 27.32
N SER A 72 4.02 30.54 26.68
CA SER A 72 4.60 30.99 25.41
C SER A 72 4.89 29.77 24.56
N ILE A 73 4.43 29.79 23.31
CA ILE A 73 4.60 28.72 22.34
C ILE A 73 5.29 29.31 21.12
N ASP A 74 6.33 28.65 20.60
CA ASP A 74 7.15 29.11 19.46
C ASP A 74 7.69 30.55 19.61
N GLY A 75 7.96 30.98 20.84
CA GLY A 75 8.38 32.35 21.14
C GLY A 75 7.30 33.43 20.93
N LYS A 76 6.05 33.03 20.69
CA LYS A 76 4.88 33.91 20.58
C LYS A 76 4.10 33.98 21.89
N GLU A 77 3.35 35.07 22.07
CA GLU A 77 2.34 35.17 23.14
C GLU A 77 1.16 34.23 22.87
N VAL A 78 0.51 33.77 23.93
CA VAL A 78 -0.69 32.92 23.85
C VAL A 78 -1.93 33.73 24.25
N TRP A 79 -3.01 33.59 23.48
CA TRP A 79 -4.32 34.21 23.73
C TRP A 79 -5.42 33.16 23.78
N THR A 80 -6.16 33.14 24.88
CA THR A 80 -7.19 32.14 25.16
C THR A 80 -8.56 32.58 24.64
N LEU A 81 -9.18 31.71 23.85
CA LEU A 81 -10.57 31.76 23.39
C LEU A 81 -11.43 30.89 24.32
N LYS A 82 -12.61 31.38 24.70
CA LYS A 82 -13.50 30.67 25.63
C LYS A 82 -14.97 30.95 25.35
N GLY A 83 -15.79 29.91 25.34
CA GLY A 83 -17.24 30.01 25.22
C GLY A 83 -17.69 30.53 23.85
N ALA A 84 -18.83 31.22 23.81
CA ALA A 84 -19.40 31.72 22.56
C ALA A 84 -18.68 32.99 22.07
N LEU A 85 -18.16 32.93 20.84
CA LEU A 85 -17.64 34.07 20.10
C LEU A 85 -18.81 34.74 19.36
N ALA A 86 -19.13 35.97 19.74
CA ALA A 86 -20.27 36.71 19.21
C ALA A 86 -19.83 38.04 18.55
N PRO A 87 -20.68 38.67 17.73
CA PRO A 87 -20.38 39.97 17.13
C PRO A 87 -20.03 41.04 18.18
N ALA A 88 -19.07 41.91 17.85
CA ALA A 88 -18.64 42.98 18.75
C ALA A 88 -19.78 43.96 19.06
N THR A 89 -19.91 44.35 20.34
CA THR A 89 -20.92 45.32 20.82
C THR A 89 -20.37 46.76 20.96
N GLY A 90 -19.09 46.99 20.64
CA GLY A 90 -18.42 48.30 20.70
C GLY A 90 -17.36 48.47 19.60
N ASP A 91 -16.70 49.63 19.56
CA ASP A 91 -15.66 49.95 18.57
C ASP A 91 -14.49 48.95 18.69
N SER A 92 -14.33 48.09 17.69
CA SER A 92 -13.23 47.15 17.57
C SER A 92 -12.58 47.32 16.19
N THR A 93 -11.26 47.13 16.13
CA THR A 93 -10.48 47.31 14.90
C THR A 93 -9.70 46.04 14.59
N VAL A 94 -9.74 45.61 13.33
CA VAL A 94 -8.83 44.58 12.82
C VAL A 94 -7.44 45.20 12.60
N GLY A 95 -6.41 44.59 13.18
CA GLY A 95 -5.02 45.00 13.02
C GLY A 95 -4.51 44.82 11.58
N THR A 96 -3.45 45.55 11.24
CA THR A 96 -2.79 45.43 9.93
C THR A 96 -1.76 44.29 9.91
N GLY A 97 -1.58 43.65 8.75
CA GLY A 97 -0.52 42.65 8.55
C GLY A 97 -0.84 41.32 9.21
N ASN A 98 -0.04 40.92 10.20
CA ASN A 98 -0.16 39.63 10.90
C ASN A 98 -1.13 39.68 12.09
N THR A 99 -1.28 40.85 12.72
CA THR A 99 -2.16 41.06 13.89
C THR A 99 -3.63 41.08 13.47
N GLY A 100 -4.42 40.17 14.00
CA GLY A 100 -5.86 40.05 13.74
C GLY A 100 -6.68 41.10 14.50
N GLY A 101 -7.88 40.72 14.95
CA GLY A 101 -8.76 41.57 15.74
C GLY A 101 -10.23 41.26 15.45
N GLN A 102 -11.14 42.15 15.85
CA GLN A 102 -12.57 41.96 15.58
C GLN A 102 -13.17 43.21 14.93
N ASN A 103 -14.15 43.03 14.06
CA ASN A 103 -14.97 44.12 13.54
C ASN A 103 -16.37 43.59 13.21
N GLY A 104 -17.37 44.03 13.99
CA GLY A 104 -18.74 43.52 13.87
C GLY A 104 -18.77 42.00 14.05
N ALA A 105 -19.31 41.30 13.05
CA ALA A 105 -19.41 39.84 13.02
C ALA A 105 -18.11 39.13 12.61
N THR A 106 -17.08 39.85 12.16
CA THR A 106 -15.81 39.23 11.74
C THR A 106 -14.81 39.21 12.88
N ILE A 107 -14.31 38.02 13.21
CA ILE A 107 -13.22 37.79 14.16
C ILE A 107 -12.04 37.25 13.38
N VAL A 108 -10.88 37.88 13.49
CA VAL A 108 -9.65 37.53 12.77
C VAL A 108 -8.62 37.02 13.76
N LEU A 109 -8.27 35.74 13.65
CA LEU A 109 -7.16 35.11 14.34
C LEU A 109 -5.86 35.39 13.57
N GLY A 110 -5.01 36.23 14.15
CA GLY A 110 -3.70 36.57 13.61
C GLY A 110 -2.65 35.48 13.83
N ASN A 111 -1.61 35.45 13.00
CA ASN A 111 -0.49 34.52 13.13
C ASN A 111 0.69 35.08 13.95
N ASP A 112 0.55 36.28 14.52
CA ASP A 112 1.53 36.91 15.42
C ASP A 112 1.48 36.34 16.86
N VAL A 113 0.43 35.58 17.18
CA VAL A 113 0.22 34.89 18.47
C VAL A 113 -0.15 33.43 18.24
N VAL A 114 -0.20 32.66 19.32
CA VAL A 114 -0.82 31.33 19.36
C VAL A 114 -2.16 31.44 20.07
N TRP A 115 -3.18 30.75 19.55
CA TRP A 115 -4.52 30.76 20.12
C TRP A 115 -4.74 29.50 20.95
N GLU A 116 -5.23 29.62 22.17
CA GLU A 116 -5.54 28.51 23.08
C GLU A 116 -7.05 28.38 23.21
N LEU A 117 -7.60 27.18 23.08
CA LEU A 117 -9.00 26.87 23.33
C LEU A 117 -9.17 26.45 24.81
N ASP A 118 -10.11 27.06 25.52
CA ASP A 118 -10.48 26.71 26.89
C ASP A 118 -11.92 26.16 26.91
N GLY A 119 -12.02 24.84 26.94
CA GLY A 119 -13.28 24.09 26.80
C GLY A 119 -13.90 24.24 25.42
N ALA A 120 -15.24 24.18 25.35
CA ALA A 120 -15.98 24.40 24.11
C ALA A 120 -15.91 25.88 23.68
N VAL A 121 -15.27 26.13 22.54
CA VAL A 121 -15.26 27.44 21.88
C VAL A 121 -16.23 27.38 20.71
N VAL A 122 -17.25 28.25 20.73
CA VAL A 122 -18.36 28.20 19.76
C VAL A 122 -18.37 29.50 18.96
N ALA A 123 -18.10 29.44 17.66
CA ALA A 123 -18.21 30.57 16.77
C ALA A 123 -19.68 30.79 16.39
N GLY A 124 -20.25 31.88 16.92
CA GLY A 124 -21.65 32.29 16.75
C GLY A 124 -22.62 31.45 17.57
N GLY A 125 -23.91 31.64 17.32
CA GLY A 125 -24.99 30.81 17.86
C GLY A 125 -25.72 30.04 16.75
N ASP A 126 -26.46 29.01 17.11
CA ASP A 126 -27.31 28.28 16.17
C ASP A 126 -28.39 29.22 15.58
N LYS A 127 -28.24 29.57 14.30
CA LYS A 127 -29.12 30.51 13.57
C LYS A 127 -29.24 31.88 14.26
N ALA A 128 -28.26 32.27 15.06
CA ALA A 128 -28.23 33.52 15.81
C ALA A 128 -26.79 34.01 16.00
N ASP A 129 -26.61 35.32 16.20
CA ASP A 129 -25.29 35.91 16.51
C ASP A 129 -24.16 35.44 15.56
N SER A 130 -24.48 35.29 14.27
CA SER A 130 -23.58 34.76 13.25
C SER A 130 -22.24 35.49 13.22
N VAL A 131 -21.15 34.73 13.14
CA VAL A 131 -19.79 35.26 13.00
C VAL A 131 -19.07 34.69 11.79
N VAL A 132 -18.07 35.42 11.30
CA VAL A 132 -17.06 34.92 10.37
C VAL A 132 -15.73 34.86 11.12
N LEU A 133 -15.24 33.66 11.38
CA LEU A 133 -13.94 33.40 12.01
C LEU A 133 -12.86 33.28 10.93
N GLU A 134 -12.18 34.38 10.62
CA GLU A 134 -11.03 34.38 9.72
C GLU A 134 -9.79 33.87 10.46
N VAL A 135 -9.08 32.90 9.89
CA VAL A 135 -7.83 32.37 10.44
C VAL A 135 -6.74 32.59 9.40
N ARG A 136 -5.72 33.40 9.74
CA ARG A 136 -4.66 33.74 8.79
C ARG A 136 -3.70 32.57 8.59
N ALA A 137 -3.09 32.49 7.40
CA ALA A 137 -2.06 31.50 7.09
C ALA A 137 -0.92 31.48 8.15
N GLY A 138 -0.45 30.28 8.50
CA GLY A 138 0.58 30.09 9.54
C GLY A 138 0.12 30.30 10.98
N THR A 139 -1.20 30.47 11.21
CA THR A 139 -1.76 30.53 12.57
C THR A 139 -1.74 29.15 13.22
N LYS A 140 -1.36 29.10 14.49
CA LYS A 140 -1.42 27.91 15.34
C LYS A 140 -2.51 28.09 16.40
N ILE A 141 -3.39 27.10 16.51
CA ILE A 141 -4.47 27.02 17.49
C ILE A 141 -4.26 25.73 18.29
N VAL A 142 -4.32 25.82 19.60
CA VAL A 142 -4.02 24.71 20.52
C VAL A 142 -5.20 24.42 21.43
N GLY A 143 -5.51 23.14 21.63
CA GLY A 143 -6.49 22.66 22.60
C GLY A 143 -5.86 21.67 23.58
N GLY A 144 -6.45 21.51 24.76
CA GLY A 144 -6.06 20.46 25.70
C GLY A 144 -7.27 19.92 26.46
N GLY A 145 -7.31 18.61 26.68
CA GLY A 145 -8.43 17.95 27.35
C GLY A 145 -9.72 18.05 26.55
N ASP A 146 -10.80 18.50 27.18
CA ASP A 146 -12.14 18.61 26.59
C ASP A 146 -12.34 19.87 25.72
N ALA A 147 -11.26 20.51 25.26
CA ALA A 147 -11.33 21.71 24.43
C ALA A 147 -11.54 21.39 22.95
N TYR A 148 -12.47 22.08 22.29
CA TYR A 148 -12.79 21.93 20.86
C TYR A 148 -13.35 23.22 20.27
N LEU A 149 -13.35 23.32 18.94
CA LEU A 149 -13.89 24.47 18.19
C LEU A 149 -15.11 24.06 17.38
N VAL A 150 -16.22 24.78 17.57
CA VAL A 150 -17.47 24.58 16.81
C VAL A 150 -17.80 25.82 16.00
N ILE A 151 -18.12 25.65 14.73
CA ILE A 151 -18.72 26.67 13.87
C ILE A 151 -20.22 26.42 13.82
N SER A 152 -21.00 27.27 14.49
CA SER A 152 -22.46 27.08 14.59
C SER A 152 -23.16 27.40 13.27
N ARG A 153 -24.31 26.77 13.05
CA ARG A 153 -25.17 26.97 11.88
C ARG A 153 -25.48 28.44 11.62
N GLY A 154 -25.17 28.90 10.41
CA GLY A 154 -25.27 30.31 10.01
C GLY A 154 -24.02 31.16 10.29
N SER A 155 -22.98 30.59 10.90
CA SER A 155 -21.64 31.18 11.02
C SER A 155 -20.67 30.52 10.05
N GLN A 156 -19.49 31.13 9.86
CA GLN A 156 -18.49 30.65 8.92
C GLN A 156 -17.09 30.66 9.53
N ILE A 157 -16.24 29.73 9.09
CA ILE A 157 -14.79 29.80 9.26
C ILE A 157 -14.13 30.09 7.92
N ASN A 158 -13.14 30.98 7.91
CA ASN A 158 -12.33 31.27 6.74
C ASN A 158 -10.86 31.03 7.07
N ALA A 159 -10.45 29.76 7.05
CA ALA A 159 -9.09 29.31 7.33
C ALA A 159 -8.38 29.01 6.02
N GLN A 160 -7.64 29.99 5.50
CA GLN A 160 -6.92 29.88 4.23
C GLN A 160 -5.40 29.93 4.47
N GLY A 161 -4.83 28.76 4.77
CA GLY A 161 -3.40 28.52 4.77
C GLY A 161 -2.80 28.50 3.38
N THR A 162 -1.50 28.24 3.33
CA THR A 162 -0.76 27.98 2.09
C THR A 162 0.14 26.78 2.30
N SER A 163 0.64 26.15 1.24
CA SER A 163 1.55 25.02 1.41
C SER A 163 2.78 25.35 2.26
N ALA A 164 3.33 26.56 2.13
CA ALA A 164 4.46 27.02 2.92
C ALA A 164 4.10 27.50 4.35
N ASN A 165 2.83 27.83 4.59
CA ASN A 165 2.34 28.34 5.88
C ASN A 165 0.94 27.74 6.17
N PRO A 166 0.85 26.44 6.46
CA PRO A 166 -0.42 25.81 6.80
C PRO A 166 -0.98 26.39 8.11
N ILE A 167 -2.29 26.29 8.29
CA ILE A 167 -2.94 26.57 9.57
C ILE A 167 -2.94 25.26 10.36
N VAL A 168 -2.53 25.31 11.63
CA VAL A 168 -2.37 24.11 12.46
C VAL A 168 -3.25 24.21 13.70
N PHE A 169 -4.20 23.29 13.81
CA PHE A 169 -4.93 22.95 15.03
C PHE A 169 -4.26 21.73 15.65
N THR A 170 -3.80 21.81 16.89
CA THR A 170 -3.01 20.74 17.52
C THR A 170 -3.25 20.68 19.03
N SER A 171 -2.80 19.59 19.67
CA SER A 171 -2.74 19.51 21.12
C SER A 171 -1.77 20.52 21.74
N GLN A 172 -2.08 20.97 22.95
CA GLN A 172 -1.23 21.81 23.77
C GLN A 172 0.10 21.11 24.10
N GLU A 173 0.08 19.80 24.34
CA GLU A 173 1.23 18.96 24.62
C GLU A 173 2.26 19.04 23.47
N SER A 174 1.81 18.74 22.24
CA SER A 174 2.65 18.81 21.04
C SER A 174 3.20 20.23 20.82
N ALA A 175 2.35 21.24 20.98
CA ALA A 175 2.76 22.64 20.83
C ALA A 175 3.81 23.09 21.87
N LEU A 176 3.90 22.42 23.02
CA LEU A 176 4.92 22.64 24.04
C LEU A 176 6.18 21.79 23.84
N GLY A 177 6.28 21.06 22.74
CA GLY A 177 7.40 20.18 22.41
C GLY A 177 7.36 18.84 23.16
N GLN A 178 6.21 18.46 23.71
CA GLN A 178 5.98 17.12 24.23
C GLN A 178 5.51 16.19 23.10
N GLU A 179 5.46 14.89 23.39
CA GLU A 179 4.91 13.90 22.46
C GLU A 179 3.41 14.15 22.24
N GLY A 180 3.00 14.32 20.97
CA GLY A 180 1.60 14.36 20.57
C GLY A 180 0.98 12.96 20.61
N LYS A 181 -0.25 12.85 21.09
CA LYS A 181 -0.99 11.58 21.24
C LYS A 181 -2.45 11.77 20.88
N ALA A 182 -3.07 10.71 20.36
CA ALA A 182 -4.51 10.66 20.14
C ALA A 182 -5.28 11.06 21.41
N GLY A 183 -6.35 11.81 21.21
CA GLY A 183 -7.31 12.20 22.25
C GLY A 183 -6.82 13.30 23.18
N GLN A 184 -5.84 14.10 22.78
CA GLN A 184 -5.32 15.19 23.63
C GLN A 184 -6.20 16.45 23.60
N TRP A 185 -7.06 16.60 22.59
CA TRP A 185 -8.10 17.63 22.49
C TRP A 185 -9.26 17.16 21.60
N GLY A 186 -10.37 17.90 21.54
CA GLY A 186 -11.59 17.40 20.90
C GLY A 186 -11.55 17.39 19.37
N GLY A 187 -11.21 18.49 18.73
CA GLY A 187 -11.23 18.59 17.26
C GLY A 187 -11.98 19.82 16.74
N LEU A 188 -12.32 19.79 15.45
CA LEU A 188 -13.03 20.86 14.74
C LEU A 188 -14.41 20.39 14.27
N VAL A 189 -15.46 21.16 14.56
CA VAL A 189 -16.83 20.83 14.16
C VAL A 189 -17.44 21.96 13.33
N LEU A 190 -17.95 21.64 12.15
CA LEU A 190 -18.70 22.55 11.28
C LEU A 190 -20.15 22.09 11.20
N LEU A 191 -21.08 22.96 11.60
CA LEU A 191 -22.51 22.66 11.60
C LEU A 191 -23.20 23.58 10.58
N GLY A 192 -23.81 22.97 9.56
CA GLY A 192 -24.49 23.64 8.47
C GLY A 192 -26.00 23.44 8.47
N ASN A 193 -26.64 24.01 7.45
CA ASN A 193 -28.09 24.04 7.24
C ASN A 193 -28.54 23.21 6.01
N ALA A 194 -27.69 22.27 5.55
CA ALA A 194 -27.98 21.37 4.44
C ALA A 194 -28.77 20.12 4.88
N PRO A 195 -29.40 19.39 3.93
CA PRO A 195 -30.23 18.22 4.24
C PRO A 195 -29.51 17.09 4.96
N VAL A 196 -30.25 16.42 5.85
CA VAL A 196 -29.86 15.21 6.57
C VAL A 196 -31.06 14.26 6.61
N ASN A 197 -30.83 12.96 6.58
CA ASN A 197 -31.92 11.98 6.51
C ASN A 197 -32.49 11.58 7.89
N SER A 198 -31.94 12.13 8.97
CA SER A 198 -32.42 11.97 10.35
C SER A 198 -33.54 12.95 10.73
N CYS A 199 -33.84 13.93 9.86
CA CYS A 199 -34.88 14.94 10.06
C CYS A 199 -36.11 14.69 9.17
N PRO A 200 -37.30 14.39 9.74
CA PRO A 200 -38.53 14.23 8.95
C PRO A 200 -39.02 15.52 8.27
N ASP A 201 -38.70 16.69 8.84
CA ASP A 201 -39.02 18.01 8.28
C ASP A 201 -37.74 18.87 8.21
N LEU A 202 -37.18 18.97 7.01
CA LEU A 202 -35.96 19.75 6.76
C LEU A 202 -36.12 21.25 7.03
N THR A 203 -37.34 21.80 7.04
CA THR A 203 -37.56 23.23 7.32
C THR A 203 -37.44 23.60 8.80
N ALA A 204 -37.63 22.60 9.67
CA ALA A 204 -37.55 22.72 11.12
C ALA A 204 -36.46 21.82 11.72
N CYS A 205 -35.52 21.35 10.91
CA CYS A 205 -34.52 20.37 11.32
C CYS A 205 -33.60 20.89 12.45
N ASP A 206 -33.49 20.06 13.47
CA ASP A 206 -32.69 20.24 14.68
C ASP A 206 -31.98 18.93 15.05
N ALA A 207 -31.36 18.29 14.06
CA ALA A 207 -30.56 17.09 14.28
C ALA A 207 -29.48 17.37 15.34
N ALA A 208 -29.44 16.55 16.38
CA ALA A 208 -28.52 16.74 17.49
C ALA A 208 -27.14 16.19 17.13
N PHE A 209 -26.12 17.03 17.26
CA PHE A 209 -24.73 16.59 17.25
C PHE A 209 -24.41 15.86 18.55
N GLU A 210 -23.56 14.85 18.47
CA GLU A 210 -23.32 13.91 19.57
C GLU A 210 -22.77 14.60 20.83
N VAL A 211 -21.88 15.58 20.66
CA VAL A 211 -21.22 16.30 21.77
C VAL A 211 -21.74 17.74 21.89
N GLY A 212 -21.82 18.27 23.11
CA GLY A 212 -21.96 19.71 23.34
C GLY A 212 -23.37 20.33 23.18
N SER A 213 -24.42 19.53 22.96
CA SER A 213 -25.80 20.03 22.74
C SER A 213 -25.91 21.01 21.56
N HIS A 214 -25.21 20.70 20.46
CA HIS A 214 -25.26 21.49 19.23
C HIS A 214 -26.24 20.87 18.22
N ASN A 215 -26.84 21.71 17.36
CA ASN A 215 -27.77 21.25 16.33
C ASN A 215 -27.24 21.54 14.93
N TYR A 216 -27.59 20.68 13.97
CA TYR A 216 -27.26 20.83 12.55
C TYR A 216 -28.43 20.45 11.65
N GLY A 217 -28.21 20.56 10.34
CA GLY A 217 -29.15 20.17 9.30
C GLY A 217 -30.16 21.28 8.94
N GLY A 218 -30.80 21.13 7.80
CA GLY A 218 -31.77 22.08 7.26
C GLY A 218 -32.18 21.72 5.83
N ASN A 219 -32.66 22.69 5.07
CA ASN A 219 -33.13 22.49 3.70
C ASN A 219 -32.32 23.26 2.64
N ASP A 220 -31.14 23.75 2.99
CA ASP A 220 -30.30 24.56 2.11
C ASP A 220 -29.08 23.76 1.63
N THR A 221 -29.19 23.10 0.48
CA THR A 221 -28.11 22.29 -0.11
C THR A 221 -26.85 23.11 -0.40
N GLU A 222 -27.01 24.41 -0.64
CA GLU A 222 -25.93 25.34 -1.00
C GLU A 222 -25.43 26.16 0.21
N ASP A 223 -25.79 25.76 1.44
CA ASP A 223 -25.29 26.40 2.65
C ASP A 223 -23.75 26.45 2.67
N SER A 224 -23.21 27.50 3.27
CA SER A 224 -21.76 27.71 3.35
C SER A 224 -21.33 27.94 4.78
N SER A 225 -20.60 26.98 5.34
CA SER A 225 -19.84 27.10 6.58
C SER A 225 -18.45 27.72 6.37
N GLY A 226 -18.11 28.10 5.14
CA GLY A 226 -16.92 28.89 4.79
C GLY A 226 -15.84 28.13 4.03
N THR A 227 -14.58 28.27 4.43
CA THR A 227 -13.41 27.71 3.73
C THR A 227 -12.39 27.12 4.70
N LEU A 228 -11.96 25.89 4.42
CA LEU A 228 -10.77 25.25 4.98
C LEU A 228 -9.79 24.98 3.83
N LYS A 229 -8.62 25.62 3.87
CA LYS A 229 -7.56 25.41 2.87
C LYS A 229 -6.17 25.34 3.48
N TYR A 230 -5.40 24.29 3.18
CA TYR A 230 -4.10 23.99 3.84
C TYR A 230 -4.21 24.04 5.37
N VAL A 231 -5.11 23.21 5.90
CA VAL A 231 -5.40 23.10 7.34
C VAL A 231 -4.95 21.73 7.84
N ARG A 232 -4.29 21.71 9.00
CA ARG A 232 -3.98 20.47 9.72
C ARG A 232 -4.69 20.43 11.05
N VAL A 233 -5.25 19.28 11.37
CA VAL A 233 -5.82 18.93 12.67
C VAL A 233 -5.06 17.72 13.19
N GLU A 234 -4.30 17.93 14.27
CA GLU A 234 -3.36 16.93 14.78
C GLU A 234 -3.74 16.57 16.23
N PHE A 235 -3.72 15.27 16.56
CA PHE A 235 -3.86 14.77 17.94
C PHE A 235 -5.23 15.04 18.60
N GLY A 236 -6.29 15.14 17.79
CA GLY A 236 -7.69 15.27 18.23
C GLY A 236 -8.26 13.96 18.79
N GLY A 237 -9.58 13.86 18.98
CA GLY A 237 -10.18 12.59 19.43
C GLY A 237 -10.61 12.53 20.90
N PHE A 238 -10.79 13.66 21.60
CA PHE A 238 -10.97 13.58 23.06
C PHE A 238 -12.24 12.80 23.44
N LYS A 239 -12.04 11.63 24.08
CA LYS A 239 -13.10 10.80 24.64
C LYS A 239 -13.83 11.50 25.79
N ILE A 240 -15.07 11.91 25.56
CA ILE A 240 -15.92 12.60 26.54
C ILE A 240 -16.44 11.60 27.59
N ASN A 241 -16.88 10.43 27.13
CA ASN A 241 -17.31 9.31 27.98
C ASN A 241 -17.22 7.98 27.21
N ASP A 242 -17.63 6.87 27.83
CA ASP A 242 -17.53 5.51 27.26
C ASP A 242 -18.31 5.32 25.94
N THR A 243 -19.21 6.24 25.59
CA THR A 243 -20.09 6.16 24.42
C THR A 243 -20.03 7.38 23.50
N GLN A 244 -19.19 8.38 23.81
CA GLN A 244 -19.13 9.62 23.04
C GLN A 244 -17.71 10.14 22.94
N GLU A 245 -17.26 10.31 21.71
CA GLU A 245 -15.92 10.78 21.33
C GLU A 245 -16.06 11.94 20.31
N MET A 246 -14.95 12.51 19.86
CA MET A 246 -14.96 13.64 18.91
C MET A 246 -14.03 13.35 17.75
N ASN A 247 -14.44 13.68 16.53
CA ASN A 247 -13.62 13.44 15.34
C ASN A 247 -12.58 14.54 15.13
N GLY A 248 -11.62 14.28 14.25
CA GLY A 248 -10.67 15.31 13.83
C GLY A 248 -11.42 16.50 13.22
N ILE A 249 -12.20 16.24 12.16
CA ILE A 249 -13.13 17.22 11.60
C ILE A 249 -14.51 16.59 11.36
N SER A 250 -15.53 17.11 12.03
CA SER A 250 -16.92 16.71 11.80
C SER A 250 -17.65 17.72 10.91
N PHE A 251 -18.35 17.22 9.88
CA PHE A 251 -19.20 18.01 9.00
C PHE A 251 -20.67 17.64 9.19
N GLY A 252 -21.39 18.39 10.03
CA GLY A 252 -22.83 18.17 10.27
C GLY A 252 -23.69 18.98 9.32
N GLY A 253 -24.34 18.35 8.34
CA GLY A 253 -25.26 19.03 7.42
C GLY A 253 -24.63 20.22 6.70
N VAL A 254 -23.37 20.12 6.30
CA VAL A 254 -22.63 21.22 5.64
C VAL A 254 -22.93 21.24 4.14
N GLY A 255 -23.29 22.40 3.59
CA GLY A 255 -23.69 22.53 2.19
C GLY A 255 -22.53 22.67 1.19
N SER A 256 -22.88 22.56 -0.10
CA SER A 256 -21.95 22.64 -1.24
C SER A 256 -21.32 24.02 -1.44
N GLY A 257 -21.83 25.06 -0.78
CA GLY A 257 -21.21 26.39 -0.77
C GLY A 257 -19.91 26.44 0.04
N THR A 258 -19.63 25.42 0.86
CA THR A 258 -18.41 25.31 1.67
C THR A 258 -17.24 24.77 0.85
N THR A 259 -16.08 25.40 0.95
CA THR A 259 -14.85 24.94 0.27
C THR A 259 -13.92 24.22 1.25
N VAL A 260 -13.56 22.97 0.95
CA VAL A 260 -12.58 22.20 1.73
C VAL A 260 -11.54 21.62 0.77
N ASP A 261 -10.29 22.06 0.90
CA ASP A 261 -9.21 21.70 -0.02
C ASP A 261 -7.86 21.67 0.70
N HIS A 262 -7.07 20.60 0.59
CA HIS A 262 -5.82 20.44 1.34
C HIS A 262 -6.05 20.47 2.85
N VAL A 263 -6.69 19.40 3.35
CA VAL A 263 -6.87 19.18 4.80
C VAL A 263 -6.14 17.92 5.22
N GLN A 264 -5.48 17.98 6.37
CA GLN A 264 -4.88 16.80 7.01
C GLN A 264 -5.51 16.59 8.38
N VAL A 265 -5.89 15.35 8.67
CA VAL A 265 -6.12 14.88 10.03
C VAL A 265 -5.07 13.83 10.37
N HIS A 266 -4.39 14.01 11.50
CA HIS A 266 -3.32 13.12 11.91
C HIS A 266 -3.48 12.69 13.37
N LEU A 267 -3.43 11.37 13.58
CA LEU A 267 -3.37 10.73 14.88
C LEU A 267 -4.55 11.15 15.77
N ASN A 268 -5.76 11.09 15.19
CA ASN A 268 -7.01 11.29 15.89
C ASN A 268 -7.41 10.00 16.65
N ASN A 269 -7.97 10.11 17.85
CA ASN A 269 -8.43 8.92 18.62
C ASN A 269 -9.71 8.29 18.09
N ASP A 270 -10.47 9.06 17.34
CA ASP A 270 -11.75 8.70 16.74
C ASP A 270 -11.61 8.90 15.23
N ASP A 271 -12.68 9.21 14.51
CA ASP A 271 -12.60 9.37 13.06
C ASP A 271 -11.71 10.52 12.59
N GLY A 272 -11.09 10.34 11.42
CA GLY A 272 -10.36 11.40 10.74
C GLY A 272 -11.28 12.53 10.29
N LEU A 273 -12.09 12.26 9.26
CA LEU A 273 -13.21 13.09 8.84
C LEU A 273 -14.50 12.29 8.99
N GLU A 274 -15.54 12.92 9.51
CA GLU A 274 -16.87 12.32 9.55
C GLU A 274 -17.94 13.26 8.99
N PHE A 275 -18.74 12.75 8.05
CA PHE A 275 -19.85 13.48 7.43
C PHE A 275 -21.20 13.02 7.96
N TRP A 276 -21.93 13.93 8.60
CA TRP A 276 -23.30 13.70 9.05
C TRP A 276 -24.28 14.40 8.10
N GLY A 277 -24.55 13.77 6.95
CA GLY A 277 -25.36 14.35 5.88
C GLY A 277 -24.73 15.57 5.20
N GLY A 278 -25.54 16.35 4.47
CA GLY A 278 -25.10 17.54 3.74
C GLY A 278 -24.54 17.27 2.35
N ASN A 279 -23.93 18.30 1.75
CA ASN A 279 -23.54 18.35 0.33
C ASN A 279 -22.10 18.87 0.12
N VAL A 280 -21.34 19.10 1.20
CA VAL A 280 -19.95 19.59 1.10
C VAL A 280 -19.07 18.63 0.32
N SER A 281 -18.20 19.18 -0.53
CA SER A 281 -17.20 18.42 -1.27
C SER A 281 -15.81 18.76 -0.76
N VAL A 282 -14.94 17.74 -0.67
CA VAL A 282 -13.56 17.85 -0.18
C VAL A 282 -12.57 17.42 -1.25
N SER A 283 -11.39 18.04 -1.28
CA SER A 283 -10.31 17.60 -2.17
C SER A 283 -8.94 17.72 -1.52
N ASN A 284 -7.98 16.89 -1.96
CA ASN A 284 -6.62 16.84 -1.40
C ASN A 284 -6.67 16.59 0.12
N VAL A 285 -7.09 15.39 0.50
CA VAL A 285 -7.34 15.01 1.89
C VAL A 285 -6.28 14.00 2.34
N VAL A 286 -5.65 14.26 3.49
CA VAL A 286 -4.63 13.37 4.06
C VAL A 286 -5.08 12.89 5.45
N LEU A 287 -5.18 11.59 5.63
CA LEU A 287 -5.70 10.96 6.85
C LEU A 287 -4.67 9.94 7.31
N THR A 288 -3.95 10.28 8.38
CA THR A 288 -2.79 9.48 8.78
C THR A 288 -2.89 9.08 10.24
N GLU A 289 -2.90 7.78 10.49
CA GLU A 289 -2.80 7.16 11.81
C GLU A 289 -3.98 7.46 12.75
N ASN A 290 -5.17 7.70 12.17
CA ASN A 290 -6.41 7.79 12.95
C ASN A 290 -6.77 6.41 13.52
N PHE A 291 -7.33 6.39 14.73
CA PHE A 291 -7.56 5.16 15.48
C PHE A 291 -8.91 4.49 15.15
N ASP A 292 -10.00 5.22 14.91
CA ASP A 292 -11.23 4.59 14.42
C ASP A 292 -11.25 4.62 12.89
N ASP A 293 -12.22 5.28 12.25
CA ASP A 293 -12.34 5.30 10.81
C ASP A 293 -11.65 6.53 10.20
N SER A 294 -10.91 6.34 9.11
CA SER A 294 -10.20 7.50 8.53
C SER A 294 -11.17 8.48 7.85
N LEU A 295 -12.05 7.95 7.01
CA LEU A 295 -13.09 8.71 6.31
C LEU A 295 -14.44 8.03 6.54
N ASP A 296 -15.27 8.62 7.39
CA ASP A 296 -16.61 8.13 7.70
C ASP A 296 -17.69 9.02 7.05
N TRP A 297 -18.76 8.41 6.55
CA TRP A 297 -20.00 9.15 6.36
C TRP A 297 -21.27 8.41 6.79
N THR A 298 -22.26 9.21 7.15
CA THR A 298 -23.61 8.76 7.49
C THR A 298 -24.67 9.82 7.13
N ASN A 299 -25.92 9.56 7.51
CA ASN A 299 -27.04 10.50 7.51
C ASN A 299 -27.36 11.18 6.17
N GLY A 300 -27.03 10.54 5.05
CA GLY A 300 -27.44 10.97 3.72
C GLY A 300 -26.48 11.95 3.07
N TRP A 301 -25.17 11.83 3.31
CA TRP A 301 -24.19 12.72 2.69
C TRP A 301 -24.23 12.57 1.16
N GLN A 302 -24.30 13.71 0.47
CA GLN A 302 -24.43 13.81 -0.99
C GLN A 302 -23.20 14.44 -1.63
N GLY A 303 -22.12 14.67 -0.89
CA GLY A 303 -20.93 15.39 -1.35
C GLY A 303 -20.03 14.60 -2.27
N SER A 304 -18.76 15.03 -2.37
CA SER A 304 -17.72 14.28 -3.06
C SER A 304 -16.37 14.40 -2.33
N ALA A 305 -15.50 13.40 -2.53
CA ALA A 305 -14.12 13.44 -2.05
C ALA A 305 -13.17 13.06 -3.20
N GLN A 306 -12.14 13.87 -3.46
CA GLN A 306 -11.15 13.58 -4.50
C GLN A 306 -9.71 13.81 -4.06
N HIS A 307 -8.78 12.95 -4.49
CA HIS A 307 -7.37 12.95 -4.06
C HIS A 307 -7.27 12.75 -2.54
N VAL A 308 -7.61 11.55 -2.11
CA VAL A 308 -7.64 11.18 -0.68
C VAL A 308 -6.53 10.16 -0.43
N TYR A 309 -5.61 10.49 0.46
CA TYR A 309 -4.59 9.56 0.91
C TYR A 309 -4.84 9.19 2.38
N ILE A 310 -5.07 7.90 2.61
CA ILE A 310 -5.28 7.29 3.91
C ILE A 310 -4.10 6.36 4.19
N ARG A 311 -3.47 6.53 5.35
CA ARG A 311 -2.50 5.58 5.90
C ARG A 311 -2.88 5.27 7.33
N GLN A 312 -3.35 4.06 7.57
CA GLN A 312 -3.63 3.58 8.92
C GLN A 312 -2.33 3.25 9.67
N ALA A 313 -2.43 3.09 10.99
CA ALA A 313 -1.33 2.64 11.83
C ALA A 313 -1.71 1.31 12.49
N ASP A 314 -0.71 0.44 12.71
CA ASP A 314 -0.86 -0.73 13.58
C ASP A 314 -0.98 -0.27 15.05
N ASN A 315 -2.15 0.30 15.37
CA ASN A 315 -2.52 0.79 16.69
C ASN A 315 -3.89 0.24 17.13
N GLY A 316 -4.42 -0.76 16.41
CA GLY A 316 -5.79 -1.24 16.52
C GLY A 316 -6.79 -0.39 15.72
N SER A 317 -6.35 0.20 14.59
CA SER A 317 -7.19 1.03 13.74
C SER A 317 -8.37 0.26 13.16
N ASN A 318 -9.49 0.94 12.88
CA ASN A 318 -10.69 0.31 12.35
C ASN A 318 -10.71 0.30 10.81
N ARG A 319 -11.40 1.23 10.15
CA ARG A 319 -11.56 1.24 8.68
C ARG A 319 -10.82 2.41 8.01
N GLY A 320 -10.33 2.18 6.79
CA GLY A 320 -9.93 3.28 5.92
C GLY A 320 -11.14 4.14 5.55
N ILE A 321 -12.23 3.48 5.17
CA ILE A 321 -13.54 4.08 4.91
C ILE A 321 -14.62 3.27 5.63
N GLU A 322 -15.43 3.92 6.47
CA GLU A 322 -16.73 3.40 6.91
C GLU A 322 -17.84 4.22 6.25
N ALA A 323 -18.84 3.53 5.69
CA ALA A 323 -19.82 4.15 4.82
C ALA A 323 -21.23 3.70 5.16
N ASP A 324 -21.99 4.61 5.76
CA ASP A 324 -23.37 4.44 6.18
C ASP A 324 -24.34 5.34 5.42
N SER A 325 -25.63 4.97 5.43
CA SER A 325 -26.71 5.92 5.17
C SER A 325 -27.64 6.14 6.34
N ASN A 326 -28.48 5.15 6.65
CA ASN A 326 -29.39 5.19 7.79
C ASN A 326 -29.85 3.76 8.05
N SER A 327 -30.08 3.42 9.32
CA SER A 327 -30.70 2.15 9.68
C SER A 327 -32.12 1.97 9.11
N ASP A 328 -32.83 3.07 8.82
CA ASP A 328 -34.07 3.06 8.06
C ASP A 328 -33.77 3.19 6.56
N ALA A 329 -33.96 2.09 5.83
CA ALA A 329 -33.76 2.01 4.37
C ALA A 329 -34.63 2.98 3.55
N GLN A 330 -35.65 3.58 4.16
CA GLN A 330 -36.54 4.57 3.51
C GLN A 330 -36.16 6.01 3.86
N ALA A 331 -35.14 6.22 4.70
CA ALA A 331 -34.66 7.56 5.01
C ALA A 331 -34.14 8.24 3.74
N THR A 332 -34.49 9.51 3.56
CA THR A 332 -34.06 10.30 2.39
C THR A 332 -33.42 11.62 2.84
N PRO A 333 -32.35 12.08 2.19
CA PRO A 333 -31.63 11.39 1.10
C PRO A 333 -30.86 10.15 1.57
N GLN A 334 -30.75 9.14 0.71
CA GLN A 334 -29.77 8.05 0.88
C GLN A 334 -28.36 8.63 0.69
N SER A 335 -27.37 8.18 1.45
CA SER A 335 -25.97 8.59 1.24
C SER A 335 -25.55 8.11 -0.14
N MET A 336 -25.06 9.02 -0.97
CA MET A 336 -24.68 8.73 -2.36
C MET A 336 -23.59 9.70 -2.83
N PRO A 337 -22.42 9.72 -2.16
CA PRO A 337 -21.33 10.59 -2.56
C PRO A 337 -20.61 10.08 -3.81
N ALA A 338 -19.87 10.97 -4.46
CA ALA A 338 -18.89 10.61 -5.50
C ALA A 338 -17.47 10.63 -4.91
N ILE A 339 -16.74 9.52 -4.98
CA ILE A 339 -15.41 9.36 -4.39
C ILE A 339 -14.42 9.03 -5.51
N ALA A 340 -13.30 9.74 -5.60
CA ALA A 340 -12.32 9.48 -6.65
C ALA A 340 -10.86 9.67 -6.23
N ASN A 341 -9.95 8.94 -6.87
CA ASN A 341 -8.51 9.07 -6.68
C ASN A 341 -8.12 8.89 -5.21
N VAL A 342 -8.41 7.70 -4.66
CA VAL A 342 -8.17 7.38 -3.25
C VAL A 342 -7.06 6.34 -3.14
N THR A 343 -6.06 6.57 -2.30
CA THR A 343 -5.08 5.55 -1.91
C THR A 343 -5.25 5.24 -0.43
N ILE A 344 -5.48 3.98 -0.09
CA ILE A 344 -5.58 3.47 1.29
C ILE A 344 -4.45 2.48 1.52
N GLU A 345 -3.57 2.78 2.46
CA GLU A 345 -2.65 1.81 3.06
C GLU A 345 -3.29 1.28 4.36
N VAL A 346 -3.80 0.05 4.28
CA VAL A 346 -4.46 -0.65 5.40
C VAL A 346 -3.39 -1.10 6.38
N ALA A 347 -3.61 -0.86 7.66
CA ALA A 347 -2.69 -1.29 8.70
C ALA A 347 -2.72 -2.81 8.86
N ASP A 348 -1.63 -3.35 9.37
CA ASP A 348 -1.63 -4.66 10.00
C ASP A 348 -2.17 -4.53 11.43
N GLY A 349 -2.76 -5.58 11.98
CA GLY A 349 -3.05 -5.69 13.42
C GLY A 349 -4.54 -5.70 13.80
N GLU A 350 -4.78 -6.24 15.00
CA GLU A 350 -6.11 -6.54 15.56
C GLU A 350 -6.46 -5.51 16.65
N ASN A 351 -7.68 -4.96 16.59
CA ASN A 351 -8.21 -4.07 17.61
C ASN A 351 -8.55 -4.85 18.91
N SER A 352 -8.91 -4.14 19.98
CA SER A 352 -9.19 -4.80 21.28
C SER A 352 -10.44 -5.71 21.29
N GLY A 353 -11.30 -5.60 20.26
CA GLY A 353 -12.48 -6.44 20.03
C GLY A 353 -12.18 -7.73 19.29
N GLY A 354 -11.02 -7.80 18.63
CA GLY A 354 -10.57 -8.94 17.86
C GLY A 354 -10.74 -8.77 16.34
N ASP A 355 -11.01 -7.55 15.87
CA ASP A 355 -11.18 -7.27 14.45
C ASP A 355 -9.91 -6.62 13.90
N ASP A 356 -9.47 -7.09 12.73
CA ASP A 356 -8.32 -6.51 12.03
C ASP A 356 -8.68 -5.15 11.41
N ALA A 357 -7.66 -4.34 11.12
CA ALA A 357 -7.85 -3.12 10.34
C ALA A 357 -8.29 -3.45 8.90
N GLU A 358 -9.30 -2.75 8.38
CA GLU A 358 -9.89 -3.04 7.06
C GLU A 358 -9.84 -1.80 6.14
N GLY A 359 -9.92 -2.05 4.83
CA GLY A 359 -9.89 -1.00 3.81
C GLY A 359 -11.18 -0.19 3.74
N ILE A 360 -12.23 -0.79 3.17
CA ILE A 360 -13.51 -0.12 2.90
C ILE A 360 -14.67 -1.00 3.40
N LEU A 361 -15.50 -0.45 4.28
CA LEU A 361 -16.74 -1.07 4.75
C LEU A 361 -17.96 -0.29 4.25
N LEU A 362 -18.77 -0.90 3.39
CA LEU A 362 -20.02 -0.34 2.85
C LEU A 362 -21.22 -0.99 3.53
N ARG A 363 -22.02 -0.22 4.27
CA ARG A 363 -23.15 -0.76 5.04
C ARG A 363 -24.29 0.26 5.22
N LYS A 364 -25.31 -0.13 5.99
CA LYS A 364 -26.55 0.56 6.34
C LYS A 364 -27.20 1.27 5.14
N GLY A 365 -27.28 0.56 4.02
CA GLY A 365 -27.93 1.05 2.80
C GLY A 365 -27.24 2.23 2.16
N THR A 366 -25.92 2.40 2.30
CA THR A 366 -25.20 3.43 1.54
C THR A 366 -25.22 3.11 0.04
N GLY A 367 -25.44 4.14 -0.78
CA GLY A 367 -24.95 4.18 -2.14
C GLY A 367 -23.58 4.88 -2.18
N ALA A 368 -22.93 4.86 -3.33
CA ALA A 368 -21.75 5.67 -3.66
C ALA A 368 -21.32 5.40 -5.10
N HIS A 369 -20.70 6.39 -5.75
CA HIS A 369 -19.98 6.17 -6.99
C HIS A 369 -18.48 6.38 -6.74
N ILE A 370 -17.73 5.28 -6.70
CA ILE A 370 -16.31 5.24 -6.36
C ILE A 370 -15.49 4.96 -7.61
N PHE A 371 -14.45 5.77 -7.84
CA PHE A 371 -13.59 5.70 -9.03
C PHE A 371 -12.12 5.75 -8.62
N ASN A 372 -11.24 5.12 -9.40
CA ASN A 372 -9.80 5.32 -9.30
C ASN A 372 -9.28 5.12 -7.86
N THR A 373 -9.75 4.05 -7.19
CA THR A 373 -9.38 3.75 -5.79
C THR A 373 -8.34 2.65 -5.75
N LEU A 374 -7.28 2.86 -4.99
CA LEU A 374 -6.23 1.90 -4.70
C LEU A 374 -6.29 1.54 -3.22
N VAL A 375 -6.51 0.27 -2.90
CA VAL A 375 -6.44 -0.24 -1.52
C VAL A 375 -5.32 -1.25 -1.43
N LYS A 376 -4.36 -1.01 -0.53
CA LYS A 376 -3.21 -1.89 -0.29
C LYS A 376 -3.24 -2.40 1.14
N GLY A 377 -3.25 -3.71 1.31
CA GLY A 377 -3.23 -4.41 2.60
C GLY A 377 -2.12 -5.45 2.66
N GLY A 378 -1.58 -5.63 3.87
CA GLY A 378 -0.57 -6.64 4.18
C GLY A 378 -1.15 -8.04 4.31
N VAL A 379 -0.38 -8.93 4.96
CA VAL A 379 -0.86 -10.29 5.28
C VAL A 379 -1.64 -10.35 6.60
N ASP A 380 -1.46 -9.33 7.45
CA ASP A 380 -2.07 -9.22 8.78
C ASP A 380 -3.11 -8.08 8.80
N SER A 381 -3.43 -7.49 7.64
CA SER A 381 -4.58 -6.61 7.47
C SER A 381 -5.83 -7.46 7.26
N GLY A 382 -6.98 -6.95 7.71
CA GLY A 382 -8.29 -7.48 7.35
C GLY A 382 -8.64 -7.24 5.88
N GLU A 383 -9.92 -7.43 5.54
CA GLU A 383 -10.39 -7.26 4.17
C GLU A 383 -10.23 -5.83 3.65
N CYS A 384 -9.92 -5.73 2.36
CA CYS A 384 -9.83 -4.43 1.69
C CYS A 384 -11.17 -3.88 1.21
N LEU A 385 -12.16 -4.75 0.98
CA LEU A 385 -13.51 -4.34 0.60
C LEU A 385 -14.57 -5.29 1.19
N GLU A 386 -15.40 -4.75 2.05
CA GLU A 386 -16.60 -5.41 2.58
C GLU A 386 -17.87 -4.68 2.11
N VAL A 387 -18.86 -5.47 1.69
CA VAL A 387 -20.26 -5.01 1.57
C VAL A 387 -21.09 -5.77 2.58
N ASN A 388 -21.84 -5.06 3.42
CA ASN A 388 -22.67 -5.64 4.47
C ASN A 388 -24.14 -5.21 4.34
N ASP A 389 -25.03 -5.96 4.99
CA ASP A 389 -26.49 -5.82 5.07
C ASP A 389 -27.31 -5.80 3.76
N ASP A 390 -28.58 -6.17 3.89
CA ASP A 390 -29.51 -6.32 2.77
C ASP A 390 -29.74 -5.01 2.01
N ASN A 391 -29.71 -3.85 2.67
CA ASN A 391 -30.01 -2.58 2.01
C ASN A 391 -28.84 -2.12 1.14
N THR A 392 -27.61 -2.36 1.59
CA THR A 392 -26.42 -2.05 0.79
C THR A 392 -26.27 -3.04 -0.36
N VAL A 393 -26.60 -4.32 -0.14
CA VAL A 393 -26.68 -5.31 -1.24
C VAL A 393 -27.72 -4.89 -2.29
N ASN A 394 -28.87 -4.34 -1.88
CA ASN A 394 -29.83 -3.77 -2.83
C ASN A 394 -29.23 -2.57 -3.59
N SER A 395 -28.49 -1.69 -2.90
CA SER A 395 -27.83 -0.55 -3.52
C SER A 395 -26.80 -0.97 -4.58
N ALA A 396 -26.05 -2.04 -4.32
CA ALA A 396 -25.14 -2.65 -5.29
C ALA A 396 -25.89 -3.24 -6.51
N ASN A 397 -26.96 -3.99 -6.27
CA ASN A 397 -27.76 -4.63 -7.34
C ASN A 397 -28.52 -3.61 -8.20
N ASP A 398 -28.95 -2.50 -7.62
CA ASP A 398 -29.70 -1.44 -8.30
C ASP A 398 -28.77 -0.45 -9.05
N GLY A 399 -27.45 -0.57 -8.87
CA GLY A 399 -26.45 0.31 -9.48
C GLY A 399 -26.30 1.68 -8.78
N ASN A 400 -26.84 1.82 -7.57
CA ASN A 400 -26.65 3.01 -6.73
C ASN A 400 -25.33 2.97 -5.95
N LEU A 401 -24.70 1.80 -5.87
CA LEU A 401 -23.36 1.59 -5.36
C LEU A 401 -22.51 1.00 -6.50
N THR A 402 -21.44 1.70 -6.88
CA THR A 402 -20.50 1.27 -7.94
C THR A 402 -19.06 1.57 -7.55
N ILE A 403 -18.15 0.67 -7.92
CA ILE A 403 -16.70 0.90 -7.86
C ILE A 403 -16.13 0.57 -9.24
N THR A 404 -15.40 1.51 -9.86
CA THR A 404 -14.84 1.33 -11.20
C THR A 404 -13.40 1.82 -11.27
N ASN A 405 -12.65 1.33 -12.25
CA ASN A 405 -11.26 1.72 -12.52
C ASN A 405 -10.37 1.69 -11.26
N SER A 406 -10.56 0.68 -10.42
CA SER A 406 -9.93 0.59 -9.10
C SER A 406 -8.99 -0.62 -8.99
N LEU A 407 -8.08 -0.60 -8.02
CA LEU A 407 -7.07 -1.63 -7.77
C LEU A 407 -7.10 -2.08 -6.31
N ILE A 408 -7.27 -3.38 -6.07
CA ILE A 408 -7.14 -3.98 -4.74
C ILE A 408 -5.87 -4.84 -4.69
N ASP A 409 -4.92 -4.44 -3.85
CA ASP A 409 -3.62 -5.08 -3.60
C ASP A 409 -3.57 -5.64 -2.18
N CYS A 410 -4.30 -6.72 -1.93
CA CYS A 410 -4.48 -7.25 -0.57
C CYS A 410 -4.49 -8.78 -0.54
N VAL A 411 -4.05 -9.34 0.59
CA VAL A 411 -4.13 -10.79 0.84
C VAL A 411 -5.57 -11.25 1.05
N GLU A 412 -6.35 -10.46 1.78
CA GLU A 412 -7.79 -10.60 1.92
C GLU A 412 -8.49 -9.48 1.13
N PRO A 413 -8.73 -9.66 -0.18
CA PRO A 413 -9.23 -8.56 -1.01
C PRO A 413 -10.71 -8.23 -0.75
N PHE A 414 -11.53 -9.23 -0.42
CA PHE A 414 -12.98 -9.09 -0.35
C PHE A 414 -13.59 -9.91 0.78
N LYS A 415 -14.66 -9.37 1.37
CA LYS A 415 -15.57 -10.09 2.28
C LYS A 415 -17.00 -9.99 1.79
N ASP A 416 -17.58 -11.18 1.55
CA ASP A 416 -18.93 -11.30 1.00
C ASP A 416 -20.02 -10.93 2.00
N ALA A 417 -21.08 -10.31 1.49
CA ALA A 417 -22.35 -10.25 2.20
C ALA A 417 -22.96 -11.65 2.25
N LYS A 418 -23.29 -12.13 3.45
CA LYS A 418 -23.85 -13.48 3.68
C LYS A 418 -25.23 -13.40 4.29
N VAL A 419 -26.06 -14.40 3.95
CA VAL A 419 -27.35 -14.61 4.61
C VAL A 419 -27.10 -14.97 6.07
N ASP A 420 -27.63 -14.16 6.97
CA ASP A 420 -27.57 -14.37 8.42
C ASP A 420 -28.93 -14.09 9.04
N ALA A 421 -29.69 -15.17 9.29
CA ALA A 421 -31.03 -15.06 9.86
C ALA A 421 -31.03 -14.58 11.32
N GLU A 422 -29.92 -14.72 12.06
CA GLU A 422 -29.83 -14.25 13.45
C GLU A 422 -29.67 -12.73 13.50
N GLU A 423 -28.96 -12.16 12.53
CA GLU A 423 -28.81 -10.72 12.33
C GLU A 423 -29.88 -10.09 11.43
N GLY A 424 -30.79 -10.91 10.89
CA GLY A 424 -31.89 -10.46 10.02
C GLY A 424 -31.51 -10.18 8.57
N ARG A 425 -30.33 -10.64 8.13
CA ARG A 425 -29.84 -10.55 6.75
C ARG A 425 -30.40 -11.71 5.91
N THR A 426 -30.98 -11.40 4.76
CA THR A 426 -31.64 -12.35 3.85
C THR A 426 -31.02 -12.41 2.46
N LEU A 427 -30.14 -11.46 2.13
CA LEU A 427 -29.45 -11.38 0.85
C LEU A 427 -27.98 -11.81 0.99
N SER A 428 -27.38 -12.14 -0.14
CA SER A 428 -25.95 -12.40 -0.27
C SER A 428 -25.41 -11.70 -1.51
N LEU A 429 -24.14 -11.34 -1.48
CA LEU A 429 -23.41 -10.76 -2.59
C LEU A 429 -22.00 -11.33 -2.59
N ASP A 430 -21.60 -11.93 -3.70
CA ASP A 430 -20.18 -12.23 -3.98
C ASP A 430 -19.53 -10.89 -4.36
N VAL A 431 -18.76 -10.34 -3.42
CA VAL A 431 -18.20 -8.99 -3.57
C VAL A 431 -17.08 -9.00 -4.60
N SER A 432 -16.34 -10.10 -4.71
CA SER A 432 -15.30 -10.27 -5.73
C SER A 432 -15.89 -10.28 -7.14
N GLU A 433 -16.96 -11.06 -7.36
CA GLU A 433 -17.65 -11.12 -8.65
C GLU A 433 -18.30 -9.77 -9.00
N TRP A 434 -18.96 -9.13 -8.04
CA TRP A 434 -19.57 -7.82 -8.24
C TRP A 434 -18.53 -6.73 -8.58
N TYR A 435 -17.39 -6.73 -7.90
CA TYR A 435 -16.31 -5.78 -8.17
C TYR A 435 -15.66 -6.03 -9.53
N MET A 436 -15.26 -7.27 -9.84
CA MET A 436 -14.55 -7.59 -11.09
C MET A 436 -15.42 -7.48 -12.34
N ASN A 437 -16.74 -7.55 -12.22
CA ASN A 437 -17.67 -7.35 -13.34
C ASN A 437 -17.91 -5.86 -13.68
N GLN A 438 -17.33 -4.92 -12.93
CA GLN A 438 -17.40 -3.48 -13.20
C GLN A 438 -16.19 -3.00 -13.99
N ASP A 439 -16.39 -1.91 -14.74
CA ASP A 439 -15.41 -1.41 -15.70
C ASP A 439 -14.07 -1.05 -15.04
N GLY A 440 -12.97 -1.53 -15.63
CA GLY A 440 -11.60 -1.12 -15.28
C GLY A 440 -11.06 -1.61 -13.94
N ASN A 441 -11.81 -2.43 -13.20
CA ASN A 441 -11.37 -2.94 -11.90
C ASN A 441 -10.31 -4.05 -12.02
N LEU A 442 -9.36 -4.02 -11.10
CA LEU A 442 -8.22 -4.92 -11.02
C LEU A 442 -8.02 -5.42 -9.58
N VAL A 443 -7.46 -6.62 -9.46
CA VAL A 443 -6.92 -7.16 -8.20
C VAL A 443 -5.46 -7.52 -8.46
N GLY A 444 -4.55 -6.84 -7.76
CA GLY A 444 -3.13 -7.14 -7.84
C GLY A 444 -2.20 -6.04 -7.36
N ALA A 445 -0.90 -6.25 -7.58
CA ALA A 445 0.20 -5.48 -7.06
C ALA A 445 0.05 -4.02 -7.48
N SER A 446 0.08 -3.17 -6.47
CA SER A 446 0.07 -1.73 -6.66
C SER A 446 1.42 -1.19 -7.09
N ASP A 447 2.53 -1.92 -6.89
CA ASP A 447 3.89 -1.52 -7.22
C ASP A 447 4.19 -0.07 -6.81
N LEU A 448 4.14 0.19 -5.50
CA LEU A 448 4.37 1.51 -4.94
C LEU A 448 5.83 1.71 -4.54
N ASN A 449 6.33 2.94 -4.64
CA ASN A 449 7.52 3.42 -3.95
C ASN A 449 7.10 4.33 -2.80
N GLY A 450 7.08 3.81 -1.59
CA GLY A 450 6.30 4.39 -0.50
C GLY A 450 4.82 4.24 -0.82
N TYR A 451 4.09 5.35 -0.90
CA TYR A 451 2.66 5.40 -1.21
C TYR A 451 2.35 5.83 -2.66
N MET A 452 3.37 6.13 -3.47
CA MET A 452 3.19 6.56 -4.86
C MET A 452 3.40 5.39 -5.83
N PRO A 453 2.56 5.25 -6.88
CA PRO A 453 2.80 4.30 -7.96
C PRO A 453 4.18 4.51 -8.60
N ASN A 454 4.94 3.43 -8.76
CA ASN A 454 6.20 3.47 -9.49
C ASN A 454 5.96 3.17 -10.99
N SER A 455 7.00 3.23 -11.83
CA SER A 455 6.86 3.06 -13.28
C SER A 455 6.37 1.68 -13.78
N SER A 456 6.38 0.64 -12.94
CA SER A 456 5.79 -0.66 -13.26
C SER A 456 4.32 -0.78 -12.86
N SER A 457 3.82 0.16 -12.06
CA SER A 457 2.46 0.11 -11.52
C SER A 457 1.39 0.25 -12.58
N VAL A 458 0.44 -0.68 -12.56
CA VAL A 458 -0.78 -0.62 -13.38
C VAL A 458 -1.67 0.58 -13.02
N ALA A 459 -1.50 1.13 -11.81
CA ALA A 459 -2.25 2.28 -11.34
C ALA A 459 -2.01 3.54 -12.20
N LEU A 460 -0.85 3.66 -12.86
CA LEU A 460 -0.53 4.83 -13.69
C LEU A 460 -1.35 4.95 -14.99
N THR A 461 -2.03 3.88 -15.42
CA THR A 461 -2.77 3.85 -16.69
C THR A 461 -4.16 3.25 -16.60
N GLY A 462 -4.57 2.75 -15.42
CA GLY A 462 -5.85 2.08 -15.21
C GLY A 462 -7.00 3.02 -14.79
N GLY A 463 -6.74 4.31 -14.57
CA GLY A 463 -7.76 5.26 -14.10
C GLY A 463 -8.78 5.63 -15.17
N ASN A 464 -9.99 5.97 -14.73
CA ASN A 464 -11.00 6.64 -15.54
C ASN A 464 -10.56 8.09 -15.77
N ASP A 465 -10.34 8.47 -17.02
CA ASP A 465 -9.86 9.79 -17.44
C ASP A 465 -10.99 10.80 -17.70
N ASP A 466 -12.27 10.42 -17.55
CA ASP A 466 -13.46 11.25 -17.81
C ASP A 466 -14.35 11.39 -16.55
N LEU A 467 -13.72 11.54 -15.39
CA LEU A 467 -14.40 11.68 -14.09
C LEU A 467 -15.37 12.87 -14.05
N ALA A 468 -15.03 13.99 -14.71
CA ALA A 468 -15.87 15.18 -14.73
C ALA A 468 -17.20 14.96 -15.48
N THR A 469 -17.26 13.99 -16.40
CA THR A 469 -18.51 13.58 -17.05
C THR A 469 -19.32 12.64 -16.16
N ALA A 470 -18.65 11.77 -15.39
CA ALA A 470 -19.31 10.89 -14.41
C ALA A 470 -19.95 11.70 -13.27
N ASP A 471 -19.21 12.68 -12.72
CA ASP A 471 -19.73 13.66 -11.77
C ASP A 471 -19.03 15.00 -11.94
N ALA A 472 -19.81 16.07 -12.20
CA ALA A 472 -19.29 17.41 -12.49
C ALA A 472 -18.50 18.07 -11.34
N ARG A 473 -18.48 17.47 -10.15
CA ARG A 473 -17.69 17.92 -8.99
C ARG A 473 -16.27 17.35 -8.99
N LEU A 474 -16.03 16.28 -9.75
CA LEU A 474 -14.72 15.66 -9.88
C LEU A 474 -13.92 16.32 -11.01
N LYS A 475 -12.60 16.20 -10.93
CA LYS A 475 -11.65 16.56 -11.99
C LYS A 475 -11.11 15.30 -12.65
N ASP A 476 -10.80 15.37 -13.93
CA ASP A 476 -10.22 14.23 -14.66
C ASP A 476 -8.83 13.86 -14.12
N ALA A 477 -8.57 12.56 -13.98
CA ALA A 477 -7.30 11.99 -13.56
C ALA A 477 -7.17 10.56 -14.11
N ASP A 478 -6.21 10.34 -15.03
CA ASP A 478 -6.01 9.11 -15.80
C ASP A 478 -5.29 7.98 -15.05
N TYR A 479 -5.26 8.05 -13.73
CA TYR A 479 -4.57 7.10 -12.84
C TYR A 479 -5.46 6.65 -11.68
N ILE A 480 -5.20 5.43 -11.20
CA ILE A 480 -5.79 4.83 -10.00
C ILE A 480 -5.01 5.33 -8.78
N GLY A 481 -5.72 5.62 -7.69
CA GLY A 481 -5.13 6.11 -6.46
C GLY A 481 -5.03 7.63 -6.39
N ALA A 482 -4.47 8.12 -5.29
CA ALA A 482 -4.33 9.55 -5.01
C ALA A 482 -3.14 10.22 -5.74
N PHE A 483 -2.27 9.44 -6.39
CA PHE A 483 -0.97 9.90 -6.91
C PHE A 483 -0.73 9.45 -8.35
N ASP A 484 -0.14 10.35 -9.15
CA ASP A 484 0.24 10.12 -10.56
C ASP A 484 1.66 9.51 -10.73
N GLY A 485 2.29 9.13 -9.62
CA GLY A 485 3.67 8.60 -9.57
C GLY A 485 4.79 9.64 -9.73
N THR A 486 4.48 10.93 -9.95
CA THR A 486 5.49 11.98 -10.19
C THR A 486 5.33 13.24 -9.33
N ASN A 487 4.11 13.58 -8.93
CA ASN A 487 3.77 14.76 -8.15
C ASN A 487 3.17 14.38 -6.79
N ASP A 488 4.00 14.45 -5.75
CA ASP A 488 3.53 14.35 -4.37
C ASP A 488 2.93 15.70 -3.91
N TRP A 489 1.61 15.83 -4.03
CA TRP A 489 0.85 17.01 -3.58
C TRP A 489 0.77 17.15 -2.06
N THR A 490 1.19 16.15 -1.29
CA THR A 490 1.23 16.20 0.19
C THR A 490 2.45 16.96 0.71
N THR A 491 3.49 17.10 -0.12
CA THR A 491 4.77 17.70 0.29
C THR A 491 4.64 19.19 0.66
N GLY A 492 5.34 19.57 1.73
CA GLY A 492 5.54 20.94 2.17
C GLY A 492 4.52 21.45 3.18
N TRP A 493 3.32 20.86 3.24
CA TRP A 493 2.25 21.33 4.12
C TRP A 493 1.77 20.29 5.12
N THR A 494 1.89 19.00 4.82
CA THR A 494 1.54 17.92 5.74
C THR A 494 2.60 17.71 6.83
N THR A 495 2.22 16.97 7.88
CA THR A 495 3.14 16.32 8.82
C THR A 495 3.17 14.82 8.53
N THR A 496 4.28 14.14 8.84
CA THR A 496 4.41 12.66 8.91
C THR A 496 4.04 11.81 7.67
N VAL A 497 3.73 12.39 6.51
CA VAL A 497 3.49 11.63 5.27
C VAL A 497 4.78 11.04 4.66
N SER A 498 5.88 11.80 4.66
CA SER A 498 7.13 11.47 3.93
C SER A 498 8.08 10.48 4.62
N THR A 499 7.63 9.71 5.61
CA THR A 499 8.46 8.62 6.12
C THR A 499 8.12 7.37 5.34
N THR A 500 8.99 6.97 4.39
CA THR A 500 9.21 5.54 4.19
C THR A 500 9.38 4.98 5.59
N PRO A 501 8.51 4.07 6.07
CA PRO A 501 8.74 3.46 7.36
C PRO A 501 10.18 2.96 7.33
N ALA A 502 11.00 3.34 8.33
CA ALA A 502 12.27 2.64 8.48
C ALA A 502 11.93 1.14 8.48
N PRO A 503 12.66 0.27 7.74
CA PRO A 503 12.35 -1.15 7.74
C PRO A 503 12.18 -1.57 9.19
N SER A 504 10.96 -1.98 9.55
CA SER A 504 10.68 -2.32 10.94
C SER A 504 11.68 -3.42 11.30
N GLU A 505 12.40 -3.25 12.41
CA GLU A 505 13.25 -4.31 12.90
C GLU A 505 12.36 -5.54 13.09
N LEU A 506 12.66 -6.65 12.40
CA LEU A 506 11.82 -7.84 12.46
C LEU A 506 11.63 -8.25 13.94
N PRO A 507 10.37 -8.57 14.35
CA PRO A 507 10.07 -8.86 15.74
C PRO A 507 10.78 -10.14 16.21
N THR A 508 10.84 -10.33 17.52
CA THR A 508 11.24 -11.63 18.09
C THR A 508 9.99 -12.45 18.34
N LEU A 509 9.83 -13.56 17.63
CA LEU A 509 8.70 -14.46 17.85
C LEU A 509 8.95 -15.34 19.08
N THR A 510 7.91 -15.54 19.87
CA THR A 510 7.97 -16.36 21.10
C THR A 510 7.38 -17.76 20.93
N SER A 511 6.60 -17.96 19.87
CA SER A 511 5.98 -19.23 19.49
C SER A 511 5.79 -19.30 17.98
N CYS A 512 5.65 -20.51 17.46
CA CYS A 512 5.30 -20.72 16.07
C CYS A 512 3.85 -20.31 15.77
N PRO A 513 3.57 -19.74 14.58
CA PRO A 513 2.22 -19.37 14.20
C PRO A 513 1.32 -20.61 14.02
N VAL A 514 0.01 -20.40 14.09
CA VAL A 514 -1.00 -21.44 13.87
C VAL A 514 -0.76 -22.12 12.51
N GLY A 515 -1.00 -23.43 12.43
CA GLY A 515 -0.72 -24.23 11.23
C GLY A 515 0.72 -24.73 11.12
N THR A 516 1.62 -24.29 12.01
CA THR A 516 3.02 -24.76 12.05
C THR A 516 3.35 -25.44 13.38
N THR A 517 4.41 -26.25 13.41
CA THR A 517 4.82 -27.01 14.61
C THR A 517 6.21 -26.59 15.08
N SER A 518 6.35 -26.22 16.36
CA SER A 518 7.65 -25.85 16.92
C SER A 518 8.58 -27.05 17.08
N GLU A 519 9.83 -26.89 16.64
CA GLU A 519 10.92 -27.85 16.84
C GLU A 519 11.94 -27.39 17.90
N THR A 520 12.65 -28.36 18.49
CA THR A 520 13.74 -28.05 19.42
C THR A 520 14.96 -27.53 18.65
N VAL A 521 15.34 -26.28 18.91
CA VAL A 521 16.53 -25.68 18.30
C VAL A 521 17.79 -26.00 19.11
N THR A 522 18.77 -26.62 18.46
CA THR A 522 20.09 -26.86 19.05
C THR A 522 20.96 -25.61 18.89
N ALA A 523 21.49 -25.07 19.99
CA ALA A 523 22.32 -23.88 19.96
C ALA A 523 23.57 -24.06 19.08
N GLY A 524 23.80 -23.11 18.16
CA GLY A 524 24.93 -23.12 17.23
C GLY A 524 24.76 -24.02 16.00
N LEU A 525 23.58 -24.64 15.82
CA LEU A 525 23.28 -25.46 14.65
C LEU A 525 23.14 -24.64 13.37
N TYR A 526 22.55 -23.44 13.44
CA TYR A 526 22.30 -22.59 12.27
C TYR A 526 23.40 -21.53 12.10
N LYS A 527 23.64 -21.11 10.85
CA LYS A 527 24.62 -20.07 10.51
C LYS A 527 24.27 -18.73 11.15
N ASP A 528 22.97 -18.38 11.16
CA ASP A 528 22.47 -17.24 11.92
C ASP A 528 22.33 -17.62 13.40
N SER A 529 23.14 -17.00 14.25
CA SER A 529 23.15 -17.21 15.69
C SER A 529 21.91 -16.67 16.42
N ASN A 530 21.09 -15.84 15.77
CA ASN A 530 19.85 -15.32 16.35
C ASN A 530 18.71 -16.36 16.30
N VAL A 531 18.81 -17.39 15.46
CA VAL A 531 17.77 -18.40 15.31
C VAL A 531 17.66 -19.25 16.57
N ASN A 532 16.53 -19.12 17.25
CA ASN A 532 16.19 -19.89 18.45
C ASN A 532 14.79 -20.49 18.40
N LEU A 533 14.04 -20.23 17.31
CA LEU A 533 12.74 -20.80 17.02
C LEU A 533 12.76 -21.40 15.60
N VAL A 534 12.31 -22.64 15.45
CA VAL A 534 12.09 -23.27 14.14
C VAL A 534 10.68 -23.82 14.10
N CYS A 535 9.96 -23.49 13.04
CA CYS A 535 8.55 -23.81 12.86
C CYS A 535 8.37 -24.67 11.61
N SER A 536 8.00 -25.92 11.80
CA SER A 536 7.88 -26.89 10.71
C SER A 536 6.51 -26.84 10.04
N ILE A 537 6.55 -27.00 8.73
CA ILE A 537 5.42 -27.06 7.80
C ILE A 537 5.55 -28.40 7.07
N SER A 538 4.48 -29.20 7.07
CA SER A 538 4.48 -30.56 6.49
C SER A 538 3.06 -30.96 6.08
N GLY A 539 2.94 -31.83 5.07
CA GLY A 539 1.64 -32.34 4.63
C GLY A 539 0.74 -31.28 3.99
N ASN A 540 -0.58 -31.44 4.12
CA ASN A 540 -1.55 -30.58 3.46
C ASN A 540 -1.95 -29.40 4.35
N ILE A 541 -1.78 -28.19 3.83
CA ILE A 541 -2.32 -26.95 4.39
C ILE A 541 -3.74 -26.78 3.83
N THR A 542 -4.75 -27.05 4.65
CA THR A 542 -6.18 -27.06 4.22
C THR A 542 -6.96 -25.84 4.72
N SER A 543 -6.27 -24.90 5.36
CA SER A 543 -6.80 -23.62 5.83
C SER A 543 -5.75 -22.54 5.61
N ASN A 544 -6.19 -21.29 5.50
CA ASN A 544 -5.27 -20.15 5.39
C ASN A 544 -4.23 -20.20 6.50
N THR A 545 -2.97 -20.02 6.13
CA THR A 545 -1.82 -20.11 7.03
C THR A 545 -0.86 -18.98 6.70
N THR A 546 -0.50 -18.20 7.71
CA THR A 546 0.46 -17.09 7.58
C THR A 546 1.78 -17.45 8.24
N LEU A 547 2.88 -17.32 7.48
CA LEU A 547 4.23 -17.43 7.99
C LEU A 547 4.73 -16.03 8.35
N LEU A 548 4.86 -15.79 9.66
CA LEU A 548 5.30 -14.52 10.23
C LEU A 548 6.83 -14.36 10.11
N ALA A 549 7.28 -13.16 9.80
CA ALA A 549 8.69 -12.81 9.76
C ALA A 549 9.20 -12.46 11.18
N GLY A 550 10.43 -12.86 11.48
CA GLY A 550 11.04 -12.55 12.77
C GLY A 550 12.55 -12.75 12.74
N LYS A 551 13.28 -11.96 13.52
CA LYS A 551 14.76 -12.00 13.52
C LYS A 551 15.36 -13.28 14.15
N ASN A 552 14.53 -14.14 14.73
CA ASN A 552 14.94 -15.35 15.48
C ASN A 552 14.28 -16.64 14.99
N VAL A 553 13.46 -16.58 13.93
CA VAL A 553 12.65 -17.71 13.44
C VAL A 553 13.10 -18.15 12.05
N MET A 554 13.03 -19.45 11.79
CA MET A 554 13.04 -20.00 10.43
C MET A 554 11.92 -21.04 10.28
N TYR A 555 11.38 -21.18 9.08
CA TYR A 555 10.39 -22.20 8.76
C TYR A 555 11.03 -23.38 8.06
N LYS A 556 10.70 -24.59 8.51
CA LYS A 556 11.24 -25.82 7.98
C LYS A 556 10.17 -26.54 7.15
N ILE A 557 10.40 -26.68 5.86
CA ILE A 557 9.58 -27.50 4.95
C ILE A 557 10.08 -28.93 5.11
N ASP A 558 9.22 -29.84 5.56
CA ASP A 558 9.63 -31.21 5.90
C ASP A 558 8.60 -32.27 5.49
N GLY A 559 9.09 -33.48 5.25
CA GLY A 559 8.26 -34.66 4.98
C GLY A 559 7.79 -34.82 3.54
N GLY A 560 8.50 -34.24 2.56
CA GLY A 560 8.15 -34.31 1.14
C GLY A 560 7.32 -33.11 0.68
N ALA A 561 6.24 -33.36 -0.04
CA ALA A 561 5.35 -32.31 -0.54
C ALA A 561 4.58 -31.63 0.60
N VAL A 562 4.76 -30.31 0.74
CA VAL A 562 3.83 -29.43 1.44
C VAL A 562 2.80 -28.93 0.43
N ILE A 563 1.56 -29.40 0.55
CA ILE A 563 0.49 -29.13 -0.42
C ILE A 563 -0.41 -28.03 0.13
N VAL A 564 -0.48 -26.88 -0.57
CA VAL A 564 -1.38 -25.78 -0.24
C VAL A 564 -2.73 -26.02 -0.92
N GLY A 565 -3.74 -26.22 -0.07
CA GLY A 565 -5.11 -26.58 -0.42
C GLY A 565 -5.26 -27.90 -1.18
N GLY A 566 -6.50 -28.29 -1.46
CA GLY A 566 -6.79 -29.43 -2.33
C GLY A 566 -7.06 -28.99 -3.77
N ASP A 567 -6.83 -29.88 -4.71
CA ASP A 567 -7.13 -29.64 -6.12
C ASP A 567 -8.64 -29.40 -6.32
N LYS A 568 -9.01 -28.14 -6.62
CA LYS A 568 -10.40 -27.67 -6.80
C LYS A 568 -11.32 -27.94 -5.60
N ILE A 569 -10.76 -28.27 -4.43
CA ILE A 569 -11.50 -28.55 -3.19
C ILE A 569 -10.69 -28.03 -2.00
N ASN A 570 -11.34 -27.51 -0.96
CA ASN A 570 -10.66 -27.03 0.25
C ASN A 570 -9.50 -26.07 -0.09
N SER A 571 -9.78 -25.06 -0.91
CA SER A 571 -8.81 -24.02 -1.25
C SER A 571 -8.22 -23.39 0.01
N ALA A 572 -6.92 -23.15 0.01
CA ALA A 572 -6.22 -22.48 1.09
C ALA A 572 -5.25 -21.43 0.53
N THR A 573 -4.93 -20.44 1.36
CA THR A 573 -3.88 -19.46 1.08
C THR A 573 -2.69 -19.68 1.99
N LEU A 574 -1.49 -19.81 1.41
CA LEU A 574 -0.22 -19.73 2.15
C LEU A 574 0.33 -18.30 2.03
N SER A 575 0.20 -17.51 3.10
CA SER A 575 0.72 -16.15 3.17
C SER A 575 2.11 -16.15 3.80
N ILE A 576 3.06 -15.40 3.22
CA ILE A 576 4.45 -15.35 3.68
C ILE A 576 4.88 -13.89 3.81
N GLN A 577 5.22 -13.47 5.03
CA GLN A 577 5.64 -12.09 5.32
C GLN A 577 7.00 -11.76 4.73
N ALA A 578 7.19 -10.48 4.40
CA ALA A 578 8.49 -9.93 4.02
C ALA A 578 9.57 -10.24 5.05
N GLY A 579 10.71 -10.78 4.60
CA GLY A 579 11.83 -11.17 5.47
C GLY A 579 11.72 -12.57 6.06
N THR A 580 10.70 -13.35 5.72
CA THR A 580 10.57 -14.74 6.16
C THR A 580 11.66 -15.61 5.56
N GLN A 581 12.29 -16.43 6.40
CA GLN A 581 13.32 -17.40 6.02
C GLN A 581 12.76 -18.82 6.09
N LEU A 582 12.74 -19.51 4.95
CA LEU A 582 12.32 -20.90 4.81
C LEU A 582 13.52 -21.77 4.41
N PHE A 583 13.59 -22.98 4.96
CA PHE A 583 14.51 -24.02 4.49
C PHE A 583 13.81 -25.37 4.37
N ALA A 584 14.21 -26.18 3.39
CA ALA A 584 13.62 -27.49 3.14
C ALA A 584 14.58 -28.64 3.45
N THR A 585 14.04 -29.74 3.95
CA THR A 585 14.77 -31.01 4.03
C THR A 585 14.85 -31.68 2.65
N ASP A 586 15.69 -32.70 2.57
CA ASP A 586 15.86 -33.51 1.36
C ASP A 586 14.51 -34.02 0.83
N GLU A 587 14.36 -34.04 -0.49
CA GLU A 587 13.13 -34.42 -1.22
C GLU A 587 11.86 -33.60 -0.87
N SER A 588 11.97 -32.50 -0.10
CA SER A 588 10.83 -31.65 0.26
C SER A 588 10.63 -30.46 -0.67
N TYR A 589 9.38 -30.06 -0.88
CA TYR A 589 8.99 -28.96 -1.78
C TYR A 589 7.61 -28.40 -1.43
N ILE A 590 7.25 -27.25 -1.99
CA ILE A 590 5.90 -26.66 -1.85
C ILE A 590 5.15 -26.82 -3.17
N ALA A 591 3.91 -27.32 -3.12
CA ALA A 591 3.00 -27.37 -4.25
C ALA A 591 1.70 -26.62 -3.91
N VAL A 592 1.29 -25.68 -4.76
CA VAL A 592 0.03 -24.92 -4.63
C VAL A 592 -1.00 -25.51 -5.59
N SER A 593 -2.04 -26.15 -5.04
CA SER A 593 -3.08 -26.82 -5.82
C SER A 593 -3.99 -25.82 -6.55
N ARG A 594 -4.63 -26.26 -7.65
CA ARG A 594 -5.61 -25.43 -8.37
C ARG A 594 -6.72 -24.91 -7.44
N GLY A 595 -6.99 -23.61 -7.56
CA GLY A 595 -7.94 -22.88 -6.71
C GLY A 595 -7.37 -22.44 -5.35
N SER A 596 -6.12 -22.78 -5.04
CA SER A 596 -5.39 -22.32 -3.85
C SER A 596 -4.39 -21.22 -4.20
N LYS A 597 -3.87 -20.52 -3.20
CA LYS A 597 -2.98 -19.36 -3.42
C LYS A 597 -1.71 -19.41 -2.57
N ILE A 598 -0.64 -18.84 -3.11
CA ILE A 598 0.53 -18.41 -2.33
C ILE A 598 0.65 -16.89 -2.39
N MET A 599 0.76 -16.21 -1.25
CA MET A 599 0.95 -14.77 -1.16
C MET A 599 2.31 -14.49 -0.51
N ALA A 600 3.37 -14.55 -1.32
CA ALA A 600 4.74 -14.29 -0.88
C ALA A 600 5.15 -12.86 -1.24
N GLN A 601 4.94 -11.94 -0.30
CA GLN A 601 5.16 -10.50 -0.48
C GLN A 601 6.41 -10.05 0.26
N GLY A 602 7.57 -10.26 -0.35
CA GLY A 602 8.83 -9.68 0.08
C GLY A 602 8.91 -8.19 -0.20
N THR A 603 9.98 -7.57 0.30
CA THR A 603 10.38 -6.22 -0.12
C THR A 603 11.86 -6.20 -0.45
N ALA A 604 12.32 -5.16 -1.15
CA ALA A 604 13.75 -5.03 -1.42
C ALA A 604 14.62 -5.01 -0.14
N ALA A 605 14.08 -4.50 0.99
CA ALA A 605 14.77 -4.45 2.27
C ALA A 605 14.68 -5.76 3.07
N ASN A 606 13.58 -6.50 2.90
CA ASN A 606 13.29 -7.76 3.57
C ASN A 606 12.77 -8.78 2.55
N PRO A 607 13.65 -9.35 1.70
CA PRO A 607 13.26 -10.39 0.74
C PRO A 607 12.85 -11.66 1.47
N ILE A 608 11.99 -12.47 0.85
CA ILE A 608 11.67 -13.82 1.31
C ILE A 608 12.76 -14.76 0.77
N THR A 609 13.39 -15.56 1.63
CA THR A 609 14.36 -16.58 1.19
C THR A 609 13.81 -17.98 1.38
N MET A 610 13.83 -18.80 0.34
CA MET A 610 13.57 -20.24 0.38
C MET A 610 14.82 -20.99 -0.06
N THR A 611 15.33 -21.90 0.77
CA THR A 611 16.63 -22.55 0.53
C THR A 611 16.68 -23.99 1.03
N SER A 612 17.82 -24.67 0.85
CA SER A 612 18.05 -26.00 1.39
C SER A 612 18.44 -25.98 2.87
N GLN A 613 18.23 -27.08 3.57
CA GLN A 613 18.67 -27.25 4.95
C GLN A 613 20.20 -27.10 5.10
N GLN A 614 20.99 -27.58 4.14
CA GLN A 614 22.45 -27.48 4.19
C GLN A 614 22.92 -26.02 4.04
N ASP A 615 22.15 -25.15 3.41
CA ASP A 615 22.49 -23.74 3.31
C ASP A 615 22.33 -23.00 4.65
N VAL A 616 21.41 -23.41 5.52
CA VAL A 616 21.20 -22.75 6.81
C VAL A 616 22.01 -23.34 7.96
N ILE A 617 22.51 -24.58 7.83
CA ILE A 617 23.30 -25.26 8.86
C ILE A 617 24.73 -24.72 8.94
N ASN A 618 25.18 -24.44 10.16
CA ASN A 618 26.54 -24.03 10.47
C ASN A 618 27.56 -25.12 10.11
N GLY A 619 28.56 -24.76 9.32
CA GLY A 619 29.58 -25.68 8.81
C GLY A 619 29.16 -26.53 7.61
N ALA A 620 27.91 -26.42 7.15
CA ALA A 620 27.44 -27.00 5.89
C ALA A 620 27.47 -25.94 4.76
N THR A 621 27.45 -26.42 3.52
CA THR A 621 27.42 -25.59 2.30
C THR A 621 26.20 -26.01 1.48
N GLY A 622 25.40 -25.03 1.05
CA GLY A 622 24.31 -25.25 0.12
C GLY A 622 24.85 -25.72 -1.23
N SER A 623 24.09 -26.55 -1.93
CA SER A 623 24.44 -27.07 -3.25
C SER A 623 23.17 -27.38 -4.02
N ARG A 624 23.23 -27.29 -5.35
CA ARG A 624 22.11 -27.58 -6.24
C ARG A 624 21.42 -28.92 -5.93
N GLY A 625 20.11 -28.98 -6.13
CA GLY A 625 19.32 -30.19 -6.00
C GLY A 625 19.14 -30.75 -4.59
N GLN A 626 19.22 -29.90 -3.57
CA GLN A 626 19.07 -30.34 -2.17
C GLN A 626 17.62 -30.33 -1.65
N TRP A 627 16.69 -29.77 -2.44
CA TRP A 627 15.23 -29.77 -2.20
C TRP A 627 14.51 -29.45 -3.51
N GLY A 628 13.18 -29.47 -3.55
CA GLY A 628 12.42 -29.45 -4.82
C GLY A 628 11.85 -28.11 -5.26
N GLY A 629 12.08 -27.01 -4.55
CA GLY A 629 11.60 -25.70 -4.98
C GLY A 629 10.08 -25.52 -4.82
N LEU A 630 9.51 -24.72 -5.71
CA LEU A 630 8.12 -24.27 -5.67
C LEU A 630 7.36 -24.71 -6.94
N VAL A 631 6.16 -25.27 -6.77
CA VAL A 631 5.28 -25.68 -7.87
C VAL A 631 3.92 -24.99 -7.73
N LEU A 632 3.49 -24.23 -8.73
CA LEU A 632 2.16 -23.63 -8.81
C LEU A 632 1.34 -24.34 -9.90
N LEU A 633 0.15 -24.81 -9.53
CA LEU A 633 -0.75 -25.55 -10.40
C LEU A 633 -2.01 -24.72 -10.64
N GLY A 634 -2.20 -24.23 -11.86
CA GLY A 634 -3.30 -23.35 -12.24
C GLY A 634 -4.37 -23.99 -13.12
N ASN A 635 -5.44 -23.23 -13.35
CA ASN A 635 -6.60 -23.60 -14.19
C ASN A 635 -6.50 -23.10 -15.64
N GLY A 636 -5.31 -22.65 -16.07
CA GLY A 636 -5.03 -22.15 -17.41
C GLY A 636 -5.04 -23.22 -18.50
N LEU A 637 -4.90 -22.75 -19.73
CA LEU A 637 -4.87 -23.60 -20.92
C LEU A 637 -3.55 -24.37 -21.00
N THR A 638 -3.60 -25.62 -21.44
CA THR A 638 -2.44 -26.40 -21.83
C THR A 638 -2.80 -27.27 -23.03
N ASN A 639 -1.88 -27.41 -23.97
CA ASN A 639 -2.09 -28.20 -25.18
C ASN A 639 -1.92 -29.71 -24.96
N LYS A 640 -1.83 -30.15 -23.70
CA LYS A 640 -1.87 -31.55 -23.25
C LYS A 640 -3.31 -32.08 -23.08
N CYS A 641 -4.32 -31.22 -23.17
CA CYS A 641 -5.71 -31.56 -22.96
C CYS A 641 -6.54 -31.35 -24.23
N ASP A 642 -7.24 -32.38 -24.68
CA ASP A 642 -8.22 -32.26 -25.78
C ASP A 642 -9.48 -31.46 -25.35
N ASP A 643 -9.90 -31.63 -24.08
CA ASP A 643 -11.05 -30.94 -23.47
C ASP A 643 -10.60 -30.10 -22.27
N HIS A 644 -10.50 -28.79 -22.50
CA HIS A 644 -10.09 -27.84 -21.47
C HIS A 644 -11.08 -27.68 -20.32
N THR A 645 -12.34 -28.11 -20.47
CA THR A 645 -13.34 -28.04 -19.37
C THR A 645 -13.21 -29.18 -18.36
N ALA A 646 -12.53 -30.26 -18.74
CA ALA A 646 -12.27 -31.44 -17.93
C ALA A 646 -10.78 -31.81 -17.95
N CYS A 647 -9.92 -30.79 -17.96
CA CYS A 647 -8.47 -30.95 -18.04
C CYS A 647 -7.88 -31.28 -16.67
N ASP A 648 -7.18 -32.42 -16.59
CA ASP A 648 -6.46 -32.93 -15.41
C ASP A 648 -5.13 -33.54 -15.89
N VAL A 649 -4.16 -32.69 -16.21
CA VAL A 649 -2.81 -33.14 -16.57
C VAL A 649 -2.03 -33.40 -15.30
N SER A 650 -1.40 -34.56 -15.20
CA SER A 650 -0.51 -34.88 -14.09
C SER A 650 0.83 -34.15 -14.27
N PHE A 651 1.21 -33.36 -13.26
CA PHE A 651 2.53 -32.78 -13.13
C PHE A 651 3.57 -33.90 -12.93
N GLU A 652 4.77 -33.68 -13.43
CA GLU A 652 5.78 -34.72 -13.55
C GLU A 652 6.13 -35.36 -12.21
N VAL A 653 6.15 -34.58 -11.14
CA VAL A 653 6.47 -35.06 -9.79
C VAL A 653 5.25 -34.96 -8.86
N GLY A 654 4.95 -36.03 -8.13
CA GLY A 654 3.95 -36.01 -7.05
C GLY A 654 2.50 -36.23 -7.46
N ASP A 655 2.20 -36.48 -8.75
CA ASP A 655 0.86 -36.73 -9.30
C ASP A 655 -0.15 -35.60 -9.03
N HIS A 656 0.35 -34.36 -8.98
CA HIS A 656 -0.48 -33.17 -8.80
C HIS A 656 -1.14 -32.77 -10.12
N GLN A 657 -2.40 -32.39 -10.11
CA GLN A 657 -3.13 -32.07 -11.35
C GLN A 657 -3.08 -30.56 -11.67
N TYR A 658 -2.89 -30.24 -12.94
CA TYR A 658 -2.98 -28.88 -13.47
C TYR A 658 -3.81 -28.81 -14.76
N GLY A 659 -4.09 -27.58 -15.20
CA GLY A 659 -4.80 -27.30 -16.44
C GLY A 659 -6.28 -27.02 -16.27
N GLY A 660 -6.88 -26.40 -17.28
CA GLY A 660 -8.27 -25.97 -17.30
C GLY A 660 -8.53 -25.10 -18.54
N ASN A 661 -9.54 -24.24 -18.45
CA ASN A 661 -9.98 -23.37 -19.54
C ASN A 661 -9.87 -21.87 -19.22
N ASP A 662 -9.14 -21.50 -18.17
CA ASP A 662 -9.10 -20.14 -17.65
C ASP A 662 -7.69 -19.57 -17.55
N ASN A 663 -7.25 -18.90 -18.62
CA ASN A 663 -5.98 -18.16 -18.62
C ASN A 663 -6.00 -16.88 -17.76
N THR A 664 -7.12 -16.55 -17.10
CA THR A 664 -7.22 -15.45 -16.12
C THR A 664 -7.12 -15.93 -14.67
N ASP A 665 -6.97 -17.25 -14.45
CA ASP A 665 -6.78 -17.86 -13.13
C ASP A 665 -5.68 -17.17 -12.31
N ASN A 666 -5.90 -17.11 -11.00
CA ASN A 666 -5.02 -16.43 -10.04
C ASN A 666 -4.59 -17.38 -8.91
N SER A 667 -3.35 -17.84 -9.00
CA SER A 667 -2.68 -18.71 -8.01
C SER A 667 -1.91 -17.91 -6.93
N GLY A 668 -2.05 -16.58 -6.90
CA GLY A 668 -1.49 -15.69 -5.89
C GLY A 668 -0.39 -14.75 -6.42
N GLN A 669 0.60 -14.47 -5.58
CA GLN A 669 1.62 -13.46 -5.81
C GLN A 669 3.00 -13.90 -5.28
N LEU A 670 4.04 -13.67 -6.08
CA LEU A 670 5.44 -13.76 -5.69
C LEU A 670 6.11 -12.40 -5.94
N SER A 671 6.58 -11.72 -4.90
CA SER A 671 7.35 -10.48 -5.00
C SER A 671 8.57 -10.50 -4.07
N TYR A 672 9.75 -10.12 -4.57
CA TYR A 672 11.02 -10.15 -3.84
C TYR A 672 11.29 -11.51 -3.16
N VAL A 673 11.22 -12.58 -3.95
CA VAL A 673 11.42 -13.97 -3.50
C VAL A 673 12.72 -14.53 -4.05
N VAL A 674 13.55 -15.08 -3.17
CA VAL A 674 14.83 -15.72 -3.51
C VAL A 674 14.73 -17.22 -3.24
N VAL A 675 14.78 -18.04 -4.28
CA VAL A 675 14.81 -19.51 -4.23
C VAL A 675 16.25 -19.97 -4.50
N LYS A 676 16.84 -20.77 -3.62
CA LYS A 676 18.23 -21.23 -3.75
C LYS A 676 18.35 -22.74 -3.64
N TYR A 677 19.27 -23.33 -4.40
CA TYR A 677 19.73 -24.72 -4.22
C TYR A 677 18.62 -25.78 -4.36
N ALA A 678 17.54 -25.43 -5.09
CA ALA A 678 16.43 -26.31 -5.39
C ALA A 678 16.77 -27.28 -6.54
N GLY A 679 15.76 -28.00 -7.00
CA GLY A 679 15.77 -28.87 -8.17
C GLY A 679 16.42 -30.22 -8.01
N PHE A 680 15.93 -31.05 -7.08
CA PHE A 680 16.44 -32.40 -6.90
C PHE A 680 15.96 -33.35 -8.01
N LYS A 681 16.85 -34.27 -8.41
CA LYS A 681 16.54 -35.34 -9.36
C LYS A 681 15.75 -36.46 -8.66
N VAL A 682 14.53 -36.75 -9.14
CA VAL A 682 13.69 -37.84 -8.61
C VAL A 682 14.13 -39.19 -9.17
N ASN A 683 14.38 -39.25 -10.48
CA ASN A 683 14.89 -40.41 -11.19
C ASN A 683 15.50 -39.99 -12.55
N ASP A 684 15.92 -40.96 -13.37
CA ASP A 684 16.61 -40.70 -14.65
C ASP A 684 15.76 -39.93 -15.69
N THR A 685 14.46 -39.77 -15.45
CA THR A 685 13.54 -39.08 -16.38
C THR A 685 12.67 -38.01 -15.71
N GLN A 686 12.83 -37.75 -14.41
CA GLN A 686 11.96 -36.82 -13.68
C GLN A 686 12.78 -36.01 -12.68
N GLU A 687 12.66 -34.70 -12.77
CA GLU A 687 13.43 -33.72 -12.02
C GLU A 687 12.48 -32.59 -11.55
N MET A 688 12.96 -31.77 -10.62
CA MET A 688 12.20 -30.64 -10.08
C MET A 688 12.89 -29.35 -10.48
N ASN A 689 12.13 -28.27 -10.64
CA ASN A 689 12.68 -26.96 -11.00
C ASN A 689 12.82 -26.06 -9.78
N GLY A 690 13.43 -24.88 -9.98
CA GLY A 690 13.43 -23.84 -8.96
C GLY A 690 12.01 -23.34 -8.69
N ILE A 691 11.34 -22.87 -9.75
CA ILE A 691 9.92 -22.52 -9.73
C ILE A 691 9.23 -23.08 -10.98
N SER A 692 8.20 -23.91 -10.79
CA SER A 692 7.37 -24.44 -11.87
C SER A 692 6.02 -23.74 -11.92
N PHE A 693 5.64 -23.25 -13.10
CA PHE A 693 4.31 -22.70 -13.38
C PHE A 693 3.54 -23.61 -14.32
N ALA A 694 2.69 -24.46 -13.77
CA ALA A 694 1.90 -25.41 -14.56
C ALA A 694 0.49 -24.90 -14.79
N ALA A 695 0.19 -24.50 -16.03
CA ALA A 695 -1.05 -23.85 -16.45
C ALA A 695 -1.48 -22.67 -15.55
N VAL A 696 -0.54 -21.90 -15.04
CA VAL A 696 -0.83 -20.75 -14.18
C VAL A 696 -1.38 -19.60 -15.02
N GLY A 697 -2.50 -19.02 -14.58
CA GLY A 697 -3.16 -17.93 -15.31
C GLY A 697 -2.52 -16.56 -15.10
N SER A 698 -2.89 -15.62 -15.98
CA SER A 698 -2.41 -14.24 -16.01
C SER A 698 -2.88 -13.37 -14.84
N GLY A 699 -3.84 -13.84 -14.04
CA GLY A 699 -4.23 -13.19 -12.78
C GLY A 699 -3.20 -13.41 -11.66
N THR A 700 -2.29 -14.39 -11.81
CA THR A 700 -1.17 -14.62 -10.91
C THR A 700 -0.06 -13.62 -11.18
N GLN A 701 0.50 -13.04 -10.13
CA GLN A 701 1.52 -12.01 -10.24
C GLN A 701 2.88 -12.51 -9.81
N VAL A 702 3.89 -12.24 -10.63
CA VAL A 702 5.25 -12.63 -10.35
C VAL A 702 6.17 -11.49 -10.72
N ASP A 703 6.83 -10.96 -9.70
CA ASP A 703 7.67 -9.78 -9.76
C ASP A 703 8.91 -9.99 -8.87
N HIS A 704 10.08 -9.47 -9.25
CA HIS A 704 11.32 -9.56 -8.47
C HIS A 704 11.57 -10.97 -7.88
N ILE A 705 11.76 -11.96 -8.75
CA ILE A 705 12.14 -13.32 -8.31
C ILE A 705 13.58 -13.63 -8.66
N GLN A 706 14.26 -14.34 -7.77
CA GLN A 706 15.57 -14.92 -8.05
C GLN A 706 15.53 -16.43 -7.87
N VAL A 707 16.07 -17.16 -8.84
CA VAL A 707 16.40 -18.58 -8.69
C VAL A 707 17.91 -18.75 -8.82
N HIS A 708 18.54 -19.29 -7.78
CA HIS A 708 19.99 -19.45 -7.70
C HIS A 708 20.41 -20.91 -7.53
N ALA A 709 21.36 -21.34 -8.35
CA ALA A 709 22.02 -22.64 -8.27
C ALA A 709 21.00 -23.80 -8.19
N ASN A 710 19.99 -23.76 -9.06
CA ASN A 710 19.04 -24.85 -9.20
C ASN A 710 19.72 -26.09 -9.84
N GLY A 711 19.27 -27.28 -9.44
CA GLY A 711 19.79 -28.55 -9.95
C GLY A 711 19.29 -28.95 -11.34
N ASP A 712 18.22 -28.30 -11.77
CA ASP A 712 17.53 -28.44 -13.06
C ASP A 712 17.20 -27.02 -13.56
N ASP A 713 16.03 -26.82 -14.18
CA ASP A 713 15.65 -25.49 -14.67
C ASP A 713 15.45 -24.45 -13.59
N GLY A 714 15.85 -23.20 -13.88
CA GLY A 714 15.60 -22.07 -13.00
C GLY A 714 14.09 -21.86 -12.82
N VAL A 715 13.41 -21.58 -13.93
CA VAL A 715 11.97 -21.40 -14.01
C VAL A 715 11.45 -22.15 -15.24
N GLU A 716 10.40 -22.96 -15.06
CA GLU A 716 9.79 -23.72 -16.15
C GLU A 716 8.27 -23.49 -16.25
N PHE A 717 7.78 -23.33 -17.49
CA PHE A 717 6.36 -23.17 -17.79
C PHE A 717 5.75 -24.40 -18.47
N TRP A 718 4.63 -24.88 -17.92
CA TRP A 718 3.84 -25.97 -18.48
C TRP A 718 2.46 -25.47 -18.90
N GLY A 719 2.39 -24.71 -20.00
CA GLY A 719 1.16 -24.03 -20.42
C GLY A 719 0.82 -22.79 -19.60
N GLY A 720 -0.43 -22.32 -19.69
CA GLY A 720 -0.94 -21.17 -18.95
C GLY A 720 -0.64 -19.81 -19.60
N ALA A 721 -0.78 -18.75 -18.83
CA ALA A 721 -0.59 -17.36 -19.28
C ALA A 721 -0.01 -16.43 -18.19
N VAL A 722 0.64 -16.99 -17.16
CA VAL A 722 1.29 -16.20 -16.10
C VAL A 722 2.30 -15.22 -16.69
N ASN A 723 2.35 -14.00 -16.13
CA ASN A 723 3.27 -12.95 -16.56
C ASN A 723 4.32 -12.65 -15.49
N LEU A 724 5.57 -12.40 -15.89
CA LEU A 724 6.71 -12.21 -14.99
C LEU A 724 7.43 -10.88 -15.25
N LYS A 725 7.77 -10.13 -14.21
CA LYS A 725 8.65 -8.95 -14.31
C LYS A 725 9.85 -9.07 -13.35
N TYR A 726 11.03 -8.59 -13.75
CA TYR A 726 12.25 -8.59 -12.92
C TYR A 726 12.65 -9.99 -12.42
N VAL A 727 13.13 -10.82 -13.36
CA VAL A 727 13.50 -12.22 -13.11
C VAL A 727 15.01 -12.37 -13.17
N TYR A 728 15.65 -12.84 -12.09
CA TYR A 728 17.09 -13.06 -12.03
C TYR A 728 17.42 -14.54 -11.84
N LEU A 729 18.10 -15.15 -12.82
CA LEU A 729 18.37 -16.59 -12.83
C LEU A 729 19.89 -16.77 -12.84
N THR A 730 20.43 -17.37 -11.78
CA THR A 730 21.88 -17.41 -11.56
C THR A 730 22.37 -18.82 -11.28
N ASP A 731 23.37 -19.26 -12.05
CA ASP A 731 24.10 -20.53 -11.83
C ASP A 731 23.23 -21.79 -11.85
N ASN A 732 22.07 -21.74 -12.52
CA ASN A 732 21.21 -22.91 -12.75
C ASN A 732 21.94 -23.92 -13.63
N PHE A 733 21.70 -25.20 -13.36
CA PHE A 733 22.45 -26.30 -13.97
C PHE A 733 21.95 -26.66 -15.36
N ASP A 734 20.64 -26.77 -15.52
CA ASP A 734 20.03 -26.99 -16.83
C ASP A 734 19.61 -25.64 -17.43
N ASP A 735 18.38 -25.48 -17.87
CA ASP A 735 17.94 -24.28 -18.56
C ASP A 735 17.52 -23.19 -17.59
N SER A 736 17.91 -21.94 -17.86
CA SER A 736 17.55 -20.88 -16.90
C SER A 736 16.05 -20.56 -16.95
N LEU A 737 15.50 -20.39 -18.16
CA LEU A 737 14.08 -20.21 -18.40
C LEU A 737 13.61 -21.19 -19.48
N ASP A 738 12.80 -22.17 -19.11
CA ASP A 738 12.20 -23.15 -20.03
C ASP A 738 10.70 -22.87 -20.20
N TRP A 739 10.18 -23.02 -21.42
CA TRP A 739 8.75 -23.17 -21.60
C TRP A 739 8.35 -24.32 -22.52
N THR A 740 7.23 -24.94 -22.17
CA THR A 740 6.58 -25.95 -22.99
C THR A 740 5.05 -25.91 -22.87
N ASN A 741 4.39 -26.87 -23.50
CA ASN A 741 2.98 -27.20 -23.36
C ASN A 741 1.97 -26.03 -23.52
N GLY A 742 2.32 -25.05 -24.35
CA GLY A 742 1.38 -24.03 -24.80
C GLY A 742 1.40 -22.73 -24.01
N TRP A 743 2.47 -22.39 -23.30
CA TRP A 743 2.53 -21.14 -22.52
C TRP A 743 2.30 -19.90 -23.39
N GLN A 744 1.39 -19.02 -22.96
CA GLN A 744 0.94 -17.80 -23.65
C GLN A 744 1.31 -16.51 -22.89
N GLY A 745 2.13 -16.63 -21.83
CA GLY A 745 2.42 -15.52 -20.93
C GLY A 745 3.40 -14.50 -21.49
N LYS A 746 3.77 -13.55 -20.64
CA LYS A 746 4.69 -12.46 -20.96
C LYS A 746 5.81 -12.37 -19.92
N ALA A 747 6.99 -11.92 -20.34
CA ALA A 747 8.06 -11.61 -19.39
C ALA A 747 8.81 -10.32 -19.76
N GLN A 748 9.21 -9.54 -18.76
CA GLN A 748 10.08 -8.36 -18.97
C GLN A 748 11.16 -8.21 -17.89
N PHE A 749 12.35 -7.77 -18.29
CA PHE A 749 13.52 -7.61 -17.41
C PHE A 749 13.99 -8.96 -16.85
N VAL A 750 14.48 -9.82 -17.76
CA VAL A 750 15.05 -11.12 -17.39
C VAL A 750 16.56 -11.04 -17.49
N TYR A 751 17.26 -11.30 -16.38
CA TYR A 751 18.71 -11.36 -16.34
C TYR A 751 19.16 -12.79 -16.01
N ILE A 752 20.02 -13.35 -16.86
CA ILE A 752 20.55 -14.71 -16.71
C ILE A 752 22.08 -14.64 -16.66
N THR A 753 22.65 -15.28 -15.64
CA THR A 753 24.10 -15.50 -15.54
C THR A 753 24.39 -16.96 -15.22
N HIS A 754 25.28 -17.57 -15.99
CA HIS A 754 25.64 -18.97 -15.80
C HIS A 754 27.00 -19.16 -15.11
N GLU A 755 27.12 -20.28 -14.40
CA GLU A 755 28.38 -20.82 -13.92
C GLU A 755 29.13 -21.56 -15.05
N ASP A 756 30.45 -21.47 -15.05
CA ASP A 756 31.29 -22.18 -16.02
C ASP A 756 31.27 -23.70 -15.86
N GLY A 757 30.99 -24.40 -16.96
CA GLY A 757 31.05 -25.87 -17.03
C GLY A 757 29.96 -26.58 -16.24
N SER A 758 28.93 -25.85 -15.82
CA SER A 758 27.78 -26.39 -15.09
C SER A 758 26.43 -26.12 -15.77
N ALA A 759 26.30 -25.08 -16.59
CA ALA A 759 25.02 -24.67 -17.19
C ALA A 759 24.70 -25.34 -18.54
N ASN A 760 23.43 -25.30 -18.94
CA ASN A 760 22.94 -25.60 -20.29
C ASN A 760 22.51 -24.28 -21.01
N ARG A 761 21.24 -24.08 -21.34
CA ARG A 761 20.76 -22.91 -22.08
C ARG A 761 20.38 -21.76 -21.15
N GLY A 762 20.47 -20.54 -21.69
CA GLY A 762 19.76 -19.40 -21.13
C GLY A 762 18.25 -19.63 -21.24
N PHE A 763 17.77 -19.87 -22.46
CA PHE A 763 16.39 -20.24 -22.77
C PHE A 763 16.32 -21.58 -23.51
N GLU A 764 15.38 -22.45 -23.12
CA GLU A 764 14.82 -23.51 -23.98
C GLU A 764 13.34 -23.21 -24.23
N GLY A 765 12.91 -23.35 -25.49
CA GLY A 765 11.59 -22.93 -25.91
C GLY A 765 10.90 -23.94 -26.80
N ASP A 766 9.91 -24.61 -26.22
CA ASP A 766 9.18 -25.73 -26.81
C ASP A 766 7.67 -25.46 -26.85
N SER A 767 6.97 -26.31 -27.61
CA SER A 767 5.54 -26.59 -27.50
C SER A 767 5.36 -28.08 -27.26
N HIS A 768 4.13 -28.58 -27.26
CA HIS A 768 3.93 -30.02 -27.20
C HIS A 768 4.36 -30.69 -28.52
N LYS A 769 4.94 -31.89 -28.44
CA LYS A 769 5.51 -32.64 -29.56
C LYS A 769 4.45 -33.24 -30.50
N GLY A 770 3.15 -33.07 -30.22
CA GLY A 770 2.08 -33.51 -31.10
C GLY A 770 1.82 -32.50 -32.22
N ASP A 771 1.50 -33.03 -33.40
CA ASP A 771 1.25 -32.25 -34.61
C ASP A 771 -0.07 -31.49 -34.49
N GLY A 772 -0.01 -30.15 -34.52
CA GLY A 772 -1.17 -29.27 -34.49
C GLY A 772 -1.79 -29.02 -33.11
N ASP A 773 -1.10 -29.36 -32.02
CA ASP A 773 -1.59 -29.14 -30.66
C ASP A 773 -1.78 -27.65 -30.34
N THR A 774 -2.90 -27.30 -29.71
CA THR A 774 -3.23 -25.92 -29.35
C THR A 774 -3.57 -25.78 -27.85
N PRO A 775 -3.21 -24.66 -27.20
CA PRO A 775 -2.46 -23.54 -27.77
C PRO A 775 -0.99 -23.89 -28.05
N VAL A 776 -0.45 -23.36 -29.15
CA VAL A 776 1.00 -23.43 -29.43
C VAL A 776 1.72 -22.48 -28.49
N SER A 777 2.83 -22.87 -27.85
CA SER A 777 3.59 -21.95 -26.99
C SER A 777 3.96 -20.67 -27.74
N LYS A 778 3.42 -19.54 -27.27
CA LYS A 778 3.52 -18.24 -27.95
C LYS A 778 3.76 -17.11 -26.94
N PRO A 779 4.82 -17.19 -26.11
CA PRO A 779 5.08 -16.14 -25.13
C PRO A 779 5.57 -14.84 -25.81
N VAL A 780 5.36 -13.71 -25.14
CA VAL A 780 5.92 -12.41 -25.53
C VAL A 780 6.92 -11.94 -24.48
N ILE A 781 8.21 -11.96 -24.81
CA ILE A 781 9.30 -11.67 -23.87
C ILE A 781 10.07 -10.44 -24.33
N SER A 782 10.37 -9.51 -23.42
CA SER A 782 11.13 -8.29 -23.72
C SER A 782 12.23 -7.98 -22.70
N ASN A 783 13.30 -7.30 -23.14
CA ASN A 783 14.35 -6.76 -22.26
C ASN A 783 15.05 -7.87 -21.46
N VAL A 784 15.84 -8.68 -22.18
CA VAL A 784 16.52 -9.85 -21.62
C VAL A 784 18.02 -9.70 -21.81
N THR A 785 18.81 -9.98 -20.77
CA THR A 785 20.26 -10.13 -20.87
C THR A 785 20.64 -11.56 -20.48
N ILE A 786 21.29 -12.28 -21.39
CA ILE A 786 21.83 -13.63 -21.14
C ILE A 786 23.35 -13.57 -21.22
N LEU A 787 24.02 -14.03 -20.16
CA LEU A 787 25.47 -14.19 -20.08
C LEU A 787 25.80 -15.69 -19.91
N PRO A 788 25.95 -16.44 -21.02
CA PRO A 788 26.21 -17.87 -20.97
C PRO A 788 27.53 -18.27 -20.33
N GLY A 789 27.59 -19.51 -19.84
CA GLY A 789 28.81 -20.14 -19.33
C GLY A 789 29.78 -20.49 -20.45
N VAL A 790 30.90 -21.15 -20.13
CA VAL A 790 31.81 -21.68 -21.16
C VAL A 790 31.29 -22.98 -21.82
N ASP A 791 31.76 -23.23 -23.04
CA ASP A 791 31.52 -24.38 -23.92
C ASP A 791 32.25 -25.64 -23.44
N VAL A 792 32.04 -25.99 -22.17
CA VAL A 792 32.54 -27.21 -21.54
C VAL A 792 31.35 -28.07 -21.17
N GLU A 793 31.30 -29.29 -21.69
CA GLU A 793 30.26 -30.28 -21.36
C GLU A 793 30.17 -30.43 -19.83
N ASN A 794 28.98 -30.17 -19.30
CA ASN A 794 28.60 -30.39 -17.92
C ASN A 794 28.38 -31.90 -17.67
N ALA A 795 27.91 -32.27 -16.47
CA ALA A 795 27.69 -33.68 -16.13
C ALA A 795 26.53 -34.35 -16.91
N SER A 796 25.63 -33.56 -17.51
CA SER A 796 24.53 -34.02 -18.39
C SER A 796 24.96 -34.14 -19.86
N GLY A 797 26.10 -33.56 -20.22
CA GLY A 797 26.63 -33.55 -21.59
C GLY A 797 26.36 -32.25 -22.34
N ASP A 798 25.77 -31.27 -21.67
CA ASP A 798 25.33 -30.00 -22.24
C ASP A 798 26.35 -28.89 -21.97
N LYS A 799 26.23 -27.77 -22.68
CA LYS A 799 27.23 -26.70 -22.66
C LYS A 799 26.56 -25.37 -22.37
N GLY A 800 27.35 -24.41 -21.88
CA GLY A 800 26.85 -23.05 -21.63
C GLY A 800 26.48 -22.33 -22.93
N GLU A 801 25.19 -22.18 -23.19
CA GLU A 801 24.63 -21.67 -24.44
C GLU A 801 23.60 -20.55 -24.20
N GLY A 802 23.26 -19.82 -25.27
CA GLY A 802 22.30 -18.73 -25.24
C GLY A 802 20.85 -19.22 -25.28
N ILE A 803 20.28 -19.31 -26.48
CA ILE A 803 18.85 -19.59 -26.69
C ILE A 803 18.68 -20.80 -27.60
N LEU A 804 17.84 -21.75 -27.21
CA LEU A 804 17.29 -22.80 -28.07
C LEU A 804 15.80 -22.56 -28.32
N LEU A 805 15.38 -22.58 -29.58
CA LEU A 805 13.96 -22.59 -29.94
C LEU A 805 13.66 -23.80 -30.81
N ARG A 806 12.68 -24.59 -30.39
CA ARG A 806 12.35 -25.87 -31.00
C ARG A 806 10.86 -26.19 -30.86
N VAL A 807 10.49 -27.40 -31.28
CA VAL A 807 9.14 -28.00 -31.15
C VAL A 807 8.00 -26.98 -31.31
N ALA A 808 7.73 -26.54 -32.54
CA ALA A 808 6.59 -25.69 -32.87
C ALA A 808 6.44 -24.37 -32.08
N THR A 809 7.42 -23.91 -31.31
CA THR A 809 7.28 -22.66 -30.57
C THR A 809 7.08 -21.45 -31.51
N ALA A 810 6.30 -20.46 -31.08
CA ALA A 810 5.91 -19.28 -31.85
C ALA A 810 6.17 -17.97 -31.07
N ALA A 811 7.18 -17.96 -30.19
CA ALA A 811 7.49 -16.83 -29.32
C ALA A 811 7.71 -15.50 -30.07
N SER A 812 7.41 -14.39 -29.40
CA SER A 812 7.85 -13.05 -29.82
C SER A 812 8.86 -12.50 -28.82
N LEU A 813 10.13 -12.52 -29.22
CA LEU A 813 11.24 -12.07 -28.38
C LEU A 813 11.70 -10.67 -28.83
N ASN A 814 11.80 -9.73 -27.91
CA ASN A 814 12.11 -8.33 -28.21
C ASN A 814 13.20 -7.81 -27.28
N ASN A 815 14.08 -6.93 -27.75
CA ASN A 815 15.09 -6.30 -26.89
C ASN A 815 15.99 -7.33 -26.16
N ILE A 816 16.37 -8.40 -26.86
CA ILE A 816 17.18 -9.49 -26.32
C ILE A 816 18.66 -9.18 -26.54
N LEU A 817 19.46 -9.34 -25.49
CA LEU A 817 20.91 -9.35 -25.54
C LEU A 817 21.42 -10.73 -25.10
N VAL A 818 22.18 -11.39 -25.98
CA VAL A 818 23.02 -12.53 -25.61
C VAL A 818 24.48 -12.11 -25.78
N GLN A 819 25.23 -12.01 -24.68
CA GLN A 819 26.67 -11.77 -24.72
C GLN A 819 27.41 -13.03 -24.23
N GLY A 820 27.81 -13.85 -25.19
CA GLY A 820 28.65 -15.02 -24.93
C GLY A 820 30.09 -14.64 -24.62
N ARG A 821 30.78 -15.50 -23.88
CA ARG A 821 32.20 -15.35 -23.60
C ARG A 821 33.00 -15.56 -24.89
N LYS A 822 33.98 -14.69 -25.12
CA LYS A 822 34.86 -14.75 -26.29
C LYS A 822 36.23 -15.29 -25.90
N GLY A 823 36.41 -16.58 -26.13
CA GLY A 823 37.66 -17.30 -25.92
C GLY A 823 38.37 -17.63 -27.23
N ASP A 824 39.57 -18.20 -27.13
CA ASP A 824 40.30 -18.77 -28.28
C ASP A 824 40.04 -20.28 -28.45
N THR A 825 39.31 -20.88 -27.51
CA THR A 825 39.00 -22.32 -27.43
C THR A 825 37.63 -22.53 -26.77
N SER A 826 37.00 -23.69 -27.02
CA SER A 826 35.74 -24.11 -26.37
C SER A 826 35.80 -24.00 -24.84
N ALA A 827 36.94 -24.35 -24.22
CA ALA A 827 37.11 -24.24 -22.77
C ALA A 827 37.13 -22.80 -22.21
N THR A 828 37.04 -21.79 -23.08
CA THR A 828 37.17 -20.36 -22.73
C THR A 828 36.15 -19.46 -23.42
N GLU A 829 35.38 -20.00 -24.36
CA GLU A 829 34.28 -19.31 -25.04
C GLU A 829 32.96 -19.96 -24.64
N SER A 830 31.84 -19.29 -24.86
CA SER A 830 30.51 -19.91 -24.74
C SER A 830 30.18 -20.72 -25.98
N GLY A 831 29.21 -21.63 -25.86
CA GLY A 831 28.59 -22.30 -27.00
C GLY A 831 27.76 -21.31 -27.84
N GLU A 832 26.89 -21.84 -28.69
CA GLU A 832 26.07 -21.02 -29.56
C GLU A 832 25.15 -20.05 -28.81
N CYS A 833 25.02 -18.82 -29.32
CA CYS A 833 24.10 -17.84 -28.74
C CYS A 833 22.64 -18.03 -29.15
N LEU A 834 22.39 -18.55 -30.35
CA LEU A 834 21.04 -18.77 -30.87
C LEU A 834 21.00 -20.03 -31.74
N GLU A 835 20.29 -21.04 -31.26
CA GLU A 835 19.97 -22.27 -31.98
C GLU A 835 18.48 -22.33 -32.35
N LEU A 836 18.21 -22.71 -33.61
CA LEU A 836 16.90 -23.19 -34.02
C LEU A 836 17.01 -24.68 -34.35
N ASP A 837 16.21 -25.52 -33.67
CA ASP A 837 16.12 -26.96 -33.97
C ASP A 837 14.87 -27.28 -34.81
N GLY A 838 15.09 -27.39 -36.11
CA GLY A 838 14.07 -27.72 -37.10
C GLY A 838 13.69 -29.19 -37.18
N THR A 839 14.08 -30.04 -36.23
CA THR A 839 13.68 -31.46 -36.18
C THR A 839 12.16 -31.61 -36.31
N TYR A 840 11.40 -30.71 -35.69
CA TYR A 840 9.95 -30.61 -35.84
C TYR A 840 9.59 -29.57 -36.89
N ALA A 841 8.90 -30.00 -37.96
CA ALA A 841 8.59 -29.14 -39.11
C ALA A 841 7.73 -27.92 -38.77
N ASP A 842 6.95 -27.97 -37.70
CA ASP A 842 6.13 -26.85 -37.24
C ASP A 842 6.96 -25.66 -36.75
N LEU A 843 8.16 -25.89 -36.20
CA LEU A 843 9.08 -24.77 -35.91
C LEU A 843 9.43 -24.05 -37.21
N VAL A 844 9.80 -24.79 -38.25
CA VAL A 844 10.15 -24.22 -39.57
C VAL A 844 8.95 -23.47 -40.15
N THR A 845 7.74 -23.98 -39.98
CA THR A 845 6.51 -23.30 -40.38
C THR A 845 6.35 -21.96 -39.65
N ASN A 846 6.57 -21.91 -38.34
CA ASN A 846 6.47 -20.66 -37.57
C ASN A 846 7.57 -19.66 -37.93
N VAL A 847 8.80 -20.14 -38.16
CA VAL A 847 9.94 -19.32 -38.61
C VAL A 847 9.65 -18.69 -39.97
N THR A 848 9.20 -19.50 -40.94
CA THR A 848 8.99 -19.04 -42.33
C THR A 848 7.66 -18.30 -42.52
N GLY A 849 6.68 -18.58 -41.67
CA GLY A 849 5.38 -17.88 -41.60
C GLY A 849 5.44 -16.53 -40.87
N GLY A 850 6.51 -16.28 -40.10
CA GLY A 850 6.66 -15.05 -39.30
C GLY A 850 5.89 -15.07 -37.98
N GLU A 851 5.50 -16.25 -37.49
CA GLU A 851 4.88 -16.41 -36.18
C GLU A 851 5.93 -16.38 -35.07
N LEU A 852 7.08 -17.04 -35.27
CA LEU A 852 8.26 -16.93 -34.40
C LEU A 852 9.05 -15.68 -34.79
N THR A 853 9.26 -14.76 -33.85
CA THR A 853 9.97 -13.49 -34.10
C THR A 853 11.01 -13.18 -33.05
N ILE A 854 12.12 -12.58 -33.48
CA ILE A 854 13.11 -11.93 -32.63
C ILE A 854 13.37 -10.55 -33.22
N GLU A 855 13.11 -9.47 -32.47
CA GLU A 855 13.28 -8.09 -32.93
C GLU A 855 14.08 -7.23 -31.95
N ASN A 856 14.69 -6.15 -32.46
CA ASN A 856 15.49 -5.20 -31.70
C ASN A 856 16.49 -5.87 -30.76
N SER A 857 17.20 -6.88 -31.26
CA SER A 857 18.04 -7.76 -30.43
C SER A 857 19.49 -7.81 -30.90
N VAL A 858 20.40 -8.10 -29.98
CA VAL A 858 21.84 -8.15 -30.22
C VAL A 858 22.42 -9.48 -29.78
N ILE A 859 23.18 -10.11 -30.67
CA ILE A 859 24.00 -11.29 -30.38
C ILE A 859 25.48 -10.90 -30.42
N ASP A 860 26.18 -11.17 -29.32
CA ASP A 860 27.59 -10.85 -29.14
C ASP A 860 28.39 -12.06 -28.65
N CYS A 861 28.81 -12.95 -29.56
CA CYS A 861 29.64 -14.11 -29.25
C CYS A 861 30.44 -14.63 -30.45
N ASN A 862 31.32 -15.60 -30.22
CA ASN A 862 32.15 -16.23 -31.26
C ASN A 862 31.36 -17.18 -32.16
N GLU A 863 30.41 -17.92 -31.59
CA GLU A 863 29.47 -18.82 -32.30
C GLU A 863 28.05 -18.25 -32.23
N PRO A 864 27.69 -17.29 -33.10
CA PRO A 864 26.44 -16.55 -32.95
C PRO A 864 25.18 -17.36 -33.29
N PHE A 865 25.28 -18.33 -34.20
CA PHE A 865 24.11 -18.98 -34.78
C PHE A 865 24.35 -20.46 -35.10
N LYS A 866 23.37 -21.30 -34.77
CA LYS A 866 23.34 -22.72 -35.12
C LYS A 866 21.96 -23.13 -35.62
N TYR A 867 21.93 -24.00 -36.62
CA TYR A 867 20.73 -24.70 -37.05
C TYR A 867 20.96 -26.19 -36.88
N SER A 868 20.04 -26.87 -36.20
CA SER A 868 20.02 -28.32 -36.07
C SER A 868 18.72 -28.89 -36.63
N SER A 869 18.78 -30.14 -37.09
CA SER A 869 17.60 -30.92 -37.44
C SER A 869 17.99 -32.39 -37.65
N GLU A 870 17.30 -33.30 -36.97
CA GLU A 870 17.35 -34.73 -37.26
C GLU A 870 16.37 -35.16 -38.37
N ASN A 871 15.52 -34.23 -38.82
CA ASN A 871 14.55 -34.46 -39.87
C ASN A 871 15.14 -34.11 -41.24
N THR A 872 15.28 -35.13 -42.10
CA THR A 872 15.87 -34.97 -43.42
C THR A 872 15.11 -34.00 -44.34
N ASP A 873 13.81 -33.78 -44.09
CA ASP A 873 13.00 -32.87 -44.89
C ASP A 873 13.23 -31.40 -44.51
N THR A 874 13.77 -31.13 -43.32
CA THR A 874 14.05 -29.79 -42.81
C THR A 874 15.54 -29.51 -42.58
N ALA A 875 16.44 -30.43 -42.92
CA ALA A 875 17.88 -30.37 -42.61
C ALA A 875 18.61 -29.07 -42.99
N ASP A 876 18.13 -28.36 -44.02
CA ASP A 876 18.68 -27.07 -44.48
C ASP A 876 17.59 -25.99 -44.65
N ALA A 877 16.47 -26.10 -43.92
CA ALA A 877 15.29 -25.27 -44.17
C ALA A 877 15.48 -23.80 -43.75
N VAL A 878 16.35 -23.52 -42.79
CA VAL A 878 16.56 -22.17 -42.23
C VAL A 878 18.04 -21.84 -42.19
N ASN A 879 18.39 -20.63 -42.64
CA ASN A 879 19.68 -20.01 -42.32
C ASN A 879 19.45 -19.02 -41.17
N VAL A 880 19.88 -19.38 -39.96
CA VAL A 880 19.54 -18.63 -38.73
C VAL A 880 20.10 -17.21 -38.75
N GLU A 881 21.33 -17.01 -39.23
CA GLU A 881 21.93 -15.68 -39.38
C GLU A 881 21.09 -14.77 -40.29
N THR A 882 20.69 -15.27 -41.46
CA THR A 882 19.87 -14.52 -42.44
C THR A 882 18.48 -14.23 -41.89
N TRP A 883 17.87 -15.20 -41.21
CA TRP A 883 16.56 -15.03 -40.59
C TRP A 883 16.60 -13.99 -39.45
N PHE A 884 17.58 -14.08 -38.56
CA PHE A 884 17.74 -13.15 -37.44
C PHE A 884 18.08 -11.74 -37.92
N THR A 885 19.12 -11.57 -38.76
CA THR A 885 19.55 -10.25 -39.23
C THR A 885 18.59 -9.60 -40.24
N GLY A 886 17.67 -10.39 -40.82
CA GLY A 886 16.60 -9.89 -41.67
C GLY A 886 15.43 -9.26 -40.91
N GLN A 887 15.33 -9.49 -39.60
CA GLN A 887 14.27 -8.94 -38.75
C GLN A 887 14.60 -7.53 -38.23
N THR A 888 13.56 -6.82 -37.80
CA THR A 888 13.65 -5.41 -37.42
C THR A 888 14.64 -5.19 -36.28
N GLY A 889 15.60 -4.29 -36.45
CA GLY A 889 16.47 -3.82 -35.36
C GLY A 889 17.51 -4.82 -34.85
N ASN A 890 17.65 -6.00 -35.48
CA ASN A 890 18.59 -7.02 -35.04
C ASN A 890 20.02 -6.78 -35.54
N SER A 891 21.01 -7.22 -34.75
CA SER A 891 22.42 -7.20 -35.16
C SER A 891 23.26 -8.28 -34.45
N ALA A 892 24.30 -8.77 -35.13
CA ALA A 892 25.34 -9.58 -34.51
C ALA A 892 26.64 -8.73 -34.44
N GLN A 893 26.92 -8.15 -33.28
CA GLN A 893 28.03 -7.21 -33.10
C GLN A 893 28.45 -7.09 -31.63
N ALA A 894 29.67 -6.60 -31.43
CA ALA A 894 30.23 -6.40 -30.09
C ALA A 894 29.51 -5.29 -29.32
N VAL A 895 29.23 -5.56 -28.03
CA VAL A 895 28.69 -4.59 -27.07
C VAL A 895 29.58 -4.47 -25.83
N SER A 896 29.38 -3.41 -25.06
CA SER A 896 30.14 -3.12 -23.85
C SER A 896 29.24 -3.16 -22.63
N LEU A 897 29.53 -4.11 -21.71
CA LEU A 897 28.84 -4.21 -20.44
C LEU A 897 29.73 -3.78 -19.27
N THR A 898 29.11 -3.28 -18.20
CA THR A 898 29.72 -3.06 -16.88
C THR A 898 28.87 -3.80 -15.86
N ASN A 899 29.43 -4.85 -15.24
CA ASN A 899 28.72 -5.74 -14.30
C ASN A 899 27.41 -6.31 -14.89
N GLY A 900 27.45 -6.72 -16.17
CA GLY A 900 26.28 -7.29 -16.87
C GLY A 900 25.25 -6.28 -17.37
N MET A 901 25.37 -5.00 -17.02
CA MET A 901 24.52 -3.92 -17.56
C MET A 901 25.17 -3.25 -18.77
N PRO A 902 24.39 -2.64 -19.69
CA PRO A 902 24.96 -1.77 -20.72
C PRO A 902 25.85 -0.69 -20.11
N ALA A 903 27.07 -0.53 -20.63
CA ALA A 903 27.88 0.62 -20.25
C ALA A 903 27.14 1.90 -20.65
N THR A 904 27.23 2.97 -19.85
CA THR A 904 26.52 4.25 -20.13
C THR A 904 26.92 4.90 -21.46
N THR A 905 28.01 4.42 -22.09
CA THR A 905 28.49 4.84 -23.41
C THR A 905 28.08 3.91 -24.55
N ASP A 906 27.39 2.80 -24.28
CA ASP A 906 26.99 1.83 -25.30
C ASP A 906 25.77 2.33 -26.08
N THR A 907 26.01 2.85 -27.28
CA THR A 907 24.95 3.38 -28.16
C THR A 907 24.25 2.29 -28.98
N ILE A 908 24.69 1.03 -28.87
CA ILE A 908 24.06 -0.11 -29.55
C ILE A 908 22.88 -0.60 -28.70
N LEU A 909 23.07 -0.68 -27.39
CA LEU A 909 22.06 -1.14 -26.45
C LEU A 909 21.16 -0.01 -25.94
N LEU A 910 21.68 1.20 -25.78
CA LEU A 910 20.92 2.33 -25.23
C LEU A 910 20.30 3.19 -26.35
N GLY A 911 19.00 3.47 -26.24
CA GLY A 911 18.25 4.32 -27.18
C GLY A 911 17.75 3.62 -28.44
N THR A 912 17.94 2.30 -28.55
CA THR A 912 17.65 1.47 -29.74
C THR A 912 16.60 0.39 -29.49
N GLY A 913 16.15 0.22 -28.24
CA GLY A 913 15.13 -0.76 -27.88
C GLY A 913 13.74 -0.39 -28.39
N LYS A 914 12.93 -1.41 -28.69
CA LYS A 914 11.51 -1.29 -29.03
C LYS A 914 10.70 -1.02 -27.78
N ASN A 915 9.87 0.01 -27.80
CA ASN A 915 8.95 0.28 -26.70
C ASN A 915 7.76 -0.68 -26.73
N MET A 916 7.85 -1.76 -25.94
CA MET A 916 6.80 -2.79 -25.88
C MET A 916 5.54 -2.34 -25.16
N SER A 917 5.54 -1.23 -24.40
CA SER A 917 4.32 -0.70 -23.77
C SER A 917 3.28 -0.23 -24.79
N THR A 918 3.72 0.03 -26.03
CA THR A 918 2.83 0.36 -27.16
C THR A 918 2.17 -0.87 -27.79
N VAL A 919 2.70 -2.06 -27.52
CA VAL A 919 2.15 -3.35 -27.98
C VAL A 919 1.17 -3.89 -26.96
N ASP A 920 1.53 -3.81 -25.68
CA ASP A 920 0.71 -4.31 -24.58
C ASP A 920 1.06 -3.57 -23.27
N SER A 921 0.06 -3.21 -22.46
CA SER A 921 0.23 -2.41 -21.25
C SER A 921 0.97 -3.13 -20.12
N PHE A 922 1.16 -4.45 -20.20
CA PHE A 922 2.00 -5.20 -19.27
C PHE A 922 3.45 -4.68 -19.26
N PHE A 923 3.98 -4.28 -20.42
CA PHE A 923 5.37 -3.88 -20.55
C PHE A 923 5.59 -2.46 -20.05
N THR A 924 6.59 -2.29 -19.18
CA THR A 924 7.13 -0.99 -18.81
C THR A 924 7.75 -0.34 -20.05
N THR A 925 7.55 0.97 -20.19
CA THR A 925 8.12 1.76 -21.29
C THR A 925 9.66 1.72 -21.23
N THR A 926 10.29 1.27 -22.32
CA THR A 926 11.75 1.23 -22.45
C THR A 926 12.20 1.74 -23.82
N ASN A 927 13.48 2.08 -23.92
CA ASN A 927 14.14 2.42 -25.18
C ASN A 927 15.52 1.75 -25.30
N PHE A 928 15.76 0.65 -24.59
CA PHE A 928 17.04 -0.06 -24.56
C PHE A 928 16.88 -1.55 -24.81
N ILE A 929 17.97 -2.20 -25.22
CA ILE A 929 18.12 -3.64 -25.43
C ILE A 929 18.82 -4.23 -24.21
N GLY A 930 18.35 -5.39 -23.74
CA GLY A 930 18.82 -6.00 -22.50
C GLY A 930 17.93 -5.71 -21.29
N ALA A 931 18.27 -6.30 -20.15
CA ALA A 931 17.50 -6.22 -18.90
C ALA A 931 17.68 -4.93 -18.10
N PHE A 932 18.59 -4.03 -18.52
CA PHE A 932 18.98 -2.85 -17.74
C PHE A 932 19.10 -1.61 -18.62
N ASP A 933 18.80 -0.43 -18.04
CA ASP A 933 18.94 0.87 -18.70
C ASP A 933 20.38 1.45 -18.65
N GLY A 934 21.31 0.71 -18.04
CA GLY A 934 22.72 1.10 -17.85
C GLY A 934 23.01 1.98 -16.63
N THR A 935 21.99 2.36 -15.85
CA THR A 935 22.13 3.22 -14.66
C THR A 935 21.40 2.70 -13.42
N ASN A 936 20.26 2.06 -13.60
CA ASN A 936 19.47 1.47 -12.53
C ASN A 936 19.64 -0.06 -12.53
N ASP A 937 20.15 -0.57 -11.43
CA ASP A 937 20.30 -1.99 -11.19
C ASP A 937 19.22 -2.43 -10.20
N TRP A 938 18.14 -2.98 -10.77
CA TRP A 938 16.97 -3.47 -10.04
C TRP A 938 17.25 -4.72 -9.20
N THR A 939 18.44 -5.34 -9.33
CA THR A 939 18.84 -6.47 -8.48
C THR A 939 19.35 -6.02 -7.11
N ASN A 940 19.73 -4.75 -6.97
CA ASN A 940 20.34 -4.26 -5.73
C ASN A 940 19.41 -4.32 -4.53
N GLY A 941 19.96 -4.80 -3.41
CA GLY A 941 19.34 -4.76 -2.09
C GLY A 941 18.64 -6.05 -1.66
N TRP A 942 18.22 -6.90 -2.61
CA TRP A 942 17.33 -8.02 -2.29
C TRP A 942 17.80 -9.38 -2.81
N VAL A 943 18.60 -9.41 -3.89
CA VAL A 943 19.10 -10.66 -4.44
C VAL A 943 20.21 -11.26 -3.58
N PHE A 944 20.31 -12.58 -3.59
CA PHE A 944 21.47 -13.29 -3.11
C PHE A 944 22.62 -13.13 -4.12
N ILE A 945 23.74 -12.59 -3.64
CA ILE A 945 25.01 -12.52 -4.36
C ILE A 945 26.00 -13.43 -3.64
N PRO A 946 26.54 -14.48 -4.30
CA PRO A 946 27.59 -15.31 -3.72
C PRO A 946 28.80 -14.45 -3.29
N GLN A 947 29.36 -14.72 -2.10
CA GLN A 947 30.51 -13.99 -1.55
C GLN A 947 31.86 -14.50 -2.05
#